data_AF-A0A7D8YB53-F1
#
_entry.id   AF-A0A7D8YB53-F1
#
_cell.length_a   1.000
_cell.length_b   1.000
_cell.length_c   1.000
_cell.angle_alpha   90.00
_cell.angle_beta   90.00
_cell.angle_gamma   90.00
#
_symmetry.space_group_name_H-M   'P 1'
#
loop_
_entity.id
_entity.type
_entity.pdbx_description
1 polymer ?
#
loop_
_entity_poly.entity_id
_entity_poly.type
_entity_poly.pdbx_seq_one_letter_code
_entity_poly.pdbx_strand_id
1 'polypeptide(L)'
;MTRWLSAAWLRTALLPIAGLLLVLPLPIASAQRVCLPLPRLLSTMPMGGQAGTEVEIKITTEYVTEPVGLHFSHPGITSAPKLDDSGNPIPNEYIVAIPADCPPGIYEARIMSQLGISSSRVFSVDQLPEVTQTSPNTSLETALELPVGSICNSQMTDRSIDHYRFTAREGQRCLIHCASRSIDSKLDPVLILADELGRDLVVERRGGVIDYTVPADGTYVIKVHELTFKGGAGYFYRLSLRELEADQPHPLFASTRDVSSFSWPPTGLAETAESTEVEPNHSAELAQTIQLPCDLAGSFATAADVDTYQFQATKGDVWWIEVASARLGRPTNPSLIVQQVVQDGDKETTTEVLQLTDIPSPVKPSSNGYAYDGPPYDGGTPDLLGKLEVPADGLYRLQLTDLFGGTRTDPANVYRLVIRKAEPDFALVAWGLHMELRNGDRNALTKPIALRGGGTVALEVIAFRRDGFAGPIELTLDGLPDGVTASGLRIGPGSNRGIVLVTAHQDAPQGLTFAQFRGHAEIDGQPVTRDCPAAAPAWPITDSWGEVPRTRLEAEVPVSVGGFEVAPITIAPADPAVLEVVGNETLTIPLKHVIRGEFSGSILQLRTFGHGFEANPRFDVSLTADASEAVLDLSKLKPTPGDHVIAFYGSAVVKHRYADGEAPQDTAEIVVTEPITIRVQPTESK
;
A
#
# COMPACT_ATOMS: atom_id res chain seq x y z
N MET A 1 21.17 58.06 39.56
CA MET A 1 21.05 56.96 40.55
C MET A 1 21.00 55.67 39.76
N THR A 2 22.14 55.03 39.54
CA THR A 2 22.24 53.89 38.63
C THR A 2 23.23 52.88 39.22
N ARG A 3 22.77 51.64 39.36
CA ARG A 3 23.48 50.47 39.88
C ARG A 3 24.65 50.07 38.99
N TRP A 4 25.72 49.58 39.59
CA TRP A 4 26.63 48.58 39.01
C TRP A 4 26.93 47.52 40.08
N LEU A 5 26.80 46.25 39.70
CA LEU A 5 27.15 45.06 40.48
C LEU A 5 28.48 44.52 39.95
N SER A 6 29.39 44.14 40.84
CA SER A 6 30.49 43.23 40.52
C SER A 6 31.03 42.52 41.76
N ALA A 7 31.46 41.29 41.49
CA ALA A 7 32.47 40.49 42.20
C ALA A 7 32.03 39.54 43.33
N ALA A 8 32.09 38.28 42.92
CA ALA A 8 32.17 37.00 43.60
C ALA A 8 33.02 36.86 44.88
N TRP A 9 32.83 35.67 45.46
CA TRP A 9 33.66 34.86 46.36
C TRP A 9 33.24 34.83 47.83
N LEU A 10 32.74 33.68 48.28
CA LEU A 10 33.32 33.00 49.44
C LEU A 10 33.03 31.49 49.39
N ARG A 11 34.11 30.70 49.52
CA ARG A 11 34.13 29.24 49.66
C ARG A 11 33.70 28.85 51.08
N THR A 12 32.92 27.79 51.23
CA THR A 12 32.93 26.97 52.46
C THR A 12 32.54 25.52 52.22
N ALA A 13 33.53 24.65 52.46
CA ALA A 13 33.52 23.34 53.10
C ALA A 13 32.45 22.28 52.75
N LEU A 14 32.96 21.18 52.20
CA LEU A 14 32.35 19.85 52.12
C LEU A 14 32.12 19.22 53.51
N LEU A 15 30.99 18.54 53.66
CA LEU A 15 30.71 17.51 54.66
C LEU A 15 30.10 16.30 53.90
N PRO A 16 30.63 15.07 54.04
CA PRO A 16 30.06 13.91 53.34
C PRO A 16 28.92 13.33 54.18
N ILE A 17 27.68 13.49 53.71
CA ILE A 17 26.54 12.71 54.21
C ILE A 17 26.51 11.42 53.38
N ALA A 18 26.92 10.32 54.00
CA ALA A 18 26.70 8.97 53.47
C ALA A 18 25.20 8.67 53.51
N GLY A 19 24.48 9.08 52.47
CA GLY A 19 23.09 8.71 52.23
C GLY A 19 23.02 7.31 51.64
N LEU A 20 22.50 6.36 52.42
CA LEU A 20 22.13 5.03 51.98
C LEU A 20 21.01 5.15 50.92
N LEU A 21 21.37 5.16 49.64
CA LEU A 21 20.44 5.07 48.52
C LEU A 21 19.88 3.65 48.48
N LEU A 22 18.70 3.45 49.08
CA LEU A 22 17.86 2.29 48.78
C LEU A 22 17.45 2.41 47.30
N VAL A 23 18.14 1.65 46.44
CA VAL A 23 17.69 1.40 45.07
C VAL A 23 16.49 0.47 45.19
N LEU A 24 15.30 1.03 45.34
CA LEU A 24 14.07 0.30 45.05
C LEU A 24 14.12 -0.06 43.56
N PRO A 25 13.92 -1.33 43.17
CA PRO A 25 13.77 -1.67 41.78
C PRO A 25 12.51 -0.95 41.28
N LEU A 26 12.69 0.09 40.45
CA LEU A 26 11.60 0.60 39.65
C LEU A 26 11.05 -0.61 38.87
N PRO A 27 9.74 -0.91 38.95
CA PRO A 27 9.18 -1.94 38.11
C PRO A 27 9.53 -1.54 36.68
N ILE A 28 10.22 -2.44 35.97
CA ILE A 28 10.40 -2.33 34.54
C ILE A 28 8.97 -2.31 33.99
N ALA A 29 8.48 -1.14 33.64
CA ALA A 29 7.19 -1.00 32.98
C ALA A 29 7.30 -1.84 31.71
N SER A 30 6.64 -3.00 31.71
CA SER A 30 6.57 -3.83 30.51
C SER A 30 5.86 -2.99 29.47
N ALA A 31 6.56 -2.68 28.38
CA ALA A 31 6.00 -1.87 27.31
C ALA A 31 4.73 -2.55 26.80
N GLN A 32 3.64 -1.80 26.81
CA GLN A 32 2.34 -2.24 26.29
C GLN A 32 2.51 -2.58 24.78
N ARG A 33 1.85 -3.60 24.20
CA ARG A 33 1.92 -3.99 22.75
C ARG A 33 0.75 -3.53 21.89
N VAL A 34 0.96 -3.09 20.65
CA VAL A 34 -0.12 -2.62 19.77
C VAL A 34 -0.58 -3.73 18.84
N CYS A 35 -1.89 -3.95 18.81
CA CYS A 35 -2.58 -5.08 18.21
C CYS A 35 -2.19 -6.44 18.83
N LEU A 36 -3.14 -7.36 18.86
CA LEU A 36 -2.85 -8.76 19.13
C LEU A 36 -1.85 -9.30 18.08
N PRO A 37 -1.02 -10.30 18.45
CA PRO A 37 -0.13 -10.98 17.52
C PRO A 37 -0.86 -11.42 16.25
N LEU A 38 -0.34 -10.99 15.11
CA LEU A 38 -0.76 -11.41 13.77
C LEU A 38 0.46 -11.93 13.02
N PRO A 39 0.37 -13.08 12.32
CA PRO A 39 1.50 -13.66 11.61
C PRO A 39 2.06 -12.70 10.56
N ARG A 40 3.39 -12.60 10.47
CA ARG A 40 4.07 -11.82 9.43
C ARG A 40 5.19 -12.63 8.82
N LEU A 41 5.19 -12.71 7.49
CA LEU A 41 6.36 -13.08 6.72
C LEU A 41 7.16 -11.81 6.46
N LEU A 42 8.43 -11.79 6.89
CA LEU A 42 9.28 -10.60 6.81
C LEU A 42 10.29 -10.68 5.66
N SER A 43 10.85 -11.86 5.38
CA SER A 43 11.73 -12.04 4.22
C SER A 43 11.72 -13.48 3.74
N THR A 44 12.08 -13.64 2.48
CA THR A 44 12.50 -14.88 1.83
C THR A 44 13.92 -14.65 1.33
N MET A 45 14.83 -15.60 1.49
CA MET A 45 16.20 -15.55 0.96
C MET A 45 16.56 -16.89 0.33
N PRO A 46 16.77 -16.97 -1.00
CA PRO A 46 16.62 -15.90 -2.01
C PRO A 46 15.16 -15.37 -2.15
N MET A 47 15.01 -14.20 -2.81
CA MET A 47 13.70 -13.52 -2.97
C MET A 47 12.97 -14.02 -4.23
N GLY A 48 13.45 -15.11 -4.82
CA GLY A 48 13.07 -15.53 -6.14
C GLY A 48 13.83 -16.76 -6.60
N GLY A 49 13.54 -17.19 -7.82
CA GLY A 49 14.21 -18.30 -8.46
C GLY A 49 13.88 -18.42 -9.95
N GLN A 50 14.70 -19.22 -10.63
CA GLN A 50 14.56 -19.48 -12.05
C GLN A 50 13.38 -20.42 -12.31
N ALA A 51 12.56 -20.13 -13.31
CA ALA A 51 11.51 -21.03 -13.76
C ALA A 51 12.08 -22.42 -14.12
N GLY A 52 11.39 -23.49 -13.70
CA GLY A 52 11.82 -24.86 -13.94
C GLY A 52 12.86 -25.40 -12.97
N THR A 53 13.09 -24.71 -11.85
CA THR A 53 14.07 -25.12 -10.82
C THR A 53 13.43 -25.31 -9.45
N GLU A 54 14.16 -26.00 -8.57
CA GLU A 54 13.89 -26.01 -7.13
C GLU A 54 14.91 -25.10 -6.43
N VAL A 55 14.44 -24.30 -5.48
CA VAL A 55 15.27 -23.36 -4.73
C VAL A 55 15.07 -23.55 -3.23
N GLU A 56 16.18 -23.68 -2.51
CA GLU A 56 16.15 -23.64 -1.05
C GLU A 56 15.97 -22.19 -0.59
N ILE A 57 14.93 -21.92 0.18
CA ILE A 57 14.67 -20.59 0.76
C ILE A 57 14.72 -20.64 2.27
N LYS A 58 15.29 -19.60 2.85
CA LYS A 58 15.20 -19.29 4.28
C LYS A 58 14.26 -18.13 4.48
N ILE A 59 13.37 -18.25 5.46
CA ILE A 59 12.42 -17.19 5.80
C ILE A 59 12.73 -16.53 7.15
N THR A 60 12.24 -15.31 7.32
CA THR A 60 12.11 -14.69 8.64
C THR A 60 10.67 -14.30 8.89
N THR A 61 10.22 -14.43 10.13
CA THR A 61 8.81 -14.27 10.50
C THR A 61 8.64 -13.58 11.85
N GLU A 62 7.48 -12.99 12.07
CA GLU A 62 6.97 -12.62 13.39
C GLU A 62 5.66 -13.35 13.66
N TYR A 63 5.46 -13.76 14.91
CA TYR A 63 4.21 -14.36 15.37
C TYR A 63 3.73 -15.58 14.58
N VAL A 64 4.66 -16.40 14.09
CA VAL A 64 4.39 -17.66 13.39
C VAL A 64 4.73 -18.82 14.33
N THR A 65 3.70 -19.56 14.75
CA THR A 65 3.82 -20.81 15.51
C THR A 65 3.29 -21.96 14.67
N GLU A 66 4.01 -23.08 14.71
CA GLU A 66 3.66 -24.32 13.99
C GLU A 66 3.23 -24.07 12.53
N PRO A 67 4.17 -23.63 11.66
CA PRO A 67 3.83 -23.30 10.29
C PRO A 67 3.33 -24.53 9.53
N VAL A 68 2.24 -24.36 8.80
CA VAL A 68 1.64 -25.42 7.97
C VAL A 68 2.29 -25.48 6.59
N GLY A 69 2.84 -24.37 6.09
CA GLY A 69 3.56 -24.28 4.82
C GLY A 69 3.54 -22.89 4.19
N LEU A 70 4.31 -22.70 3.12
CA LEU A 70 4.26 -21.49 2.31
C LEU A 70 3.23 -21.63 1.19
N HIS A 71 2.42 -20.59 1.04
CA HIS A 71 1.48 -20.41 -0.04
C HIS A 71 2.01 -19.35 -1.01
N PHE A 72 1.80 -19.55 -2.31
CA PHE A 72 2.18 -18.62 -3.37
C PHE A 72 0.96 -18.26 -4.22
N SER A 73 0.88 -16.99 -4.63
CA SER A 73 -0.22 -16.50 -5.48
C SER A 73 -0.27 -17.14 -6.87
N HIS A 74 0.83 -17.76 -7.32
CA HIS A 74 0.81 -18.65 -8.47
C HIS A 74 0.60 -20.09 -7.99
N PRO A 75 -0.52 -20.76 -8.37
CA PRO A 75 -0.85 -22.09 -7.84
C PRO A 75 0.13 -23.19 -8.24
N GLY A 76 0.92 -22.96 -9.30
CA GLY A 76 1.98 -23.88 -9.73
C GLY A 76 3.27 -23.80 -8.90
N ILE A 77 3.50 -22.70 -8.16
CA ILE A 77 4.67 -22.60 -7.27
C ILE A 77 4.30 -23.30 -5.96
N THR A 78 5.07 -24.32 -5.59
CA THR A 78 4.79 -25.14 -4.41
C THR A 78 5.96 -25.13 -3.45
N SER A 79 5.71 -25.46 -2.18
CA SER A 79 6.76 -25.56 -1.17
C SER A 79 6.64 -26.81 -0.31
N ALA A 80 7.79 -27.27 0.18
CA ALA A 80 7.88 -28.29 1.22
C ALA A 80 8.92 -27.84 2.28
N PRO A 81 8.76 -28.20 3.57
CA PRO A 81 9.80 -27.98 4.56
C PRO A 81 11.09 -28.68 4.16
N LYS A 82 12.23 -28.01 4.30
CA LYS A 82 13.53 -28.64 4.12
C LYS A 82 13.80 -29.57 5.31
N LEU A 83 14.30 -30.77 5.04
CA LEU A 83 14.55 -31.78 6.07
C LEU A 83 16.04 -31.89 6.38
N ASP A 84 16.37 -32.18 7.64
CA ASP A 84 17.72 -32.57 8.06
C ASP A 84 18.01 -34.05 7.69
N ASP A 85 19.24 -34.50 7.95
CA ASP A 85 19.67 -35.88 7.69
C ASP A 85 18.84 -36.94 8.46
N SER A 86 18.11 -36.52 9.50
CA SER A 86 17.23 -37.38 10.31
C SER A 86 15.77 -37.34 9.85
N GLY A 87 15.45 -36.58 8.80
CA GLY A 87 14.09 -36.42 8.27
C GLY A 87 13.22 -35.42 9.03
N ASN A 88 13.78 -34.59 9.92
CA ASN A 88 13.03 -33.57 10.64
C ASN A 88 13.06 -32.23 9.88
N PRO A 89 11.96 -31.45 9.90
CA PRO A 89 11.96 -30.11 9.33
C PRO A 89 13.01 -29.20 9.98
N ILE A 90 13.82 -28.55 9.14
CA ILE A 90 14.71 -27.47 9.54
C ILE A 90 13.87 -26.20 9.72
N PRO A 91 13.87 -25.57 10.91
CA PRO A 91 13.05 -24.39 11.16
C PRO A 91 13.32 -23.27 10.16
N ASN A 92 12.25 -22.72 9.58
CA ASN A 92 12.28 -21.60 8.64
C ASN A 92 13.05 -21.86 7.32
N GLU A 93 13.30 -23.11 6.95
CA GLU A 93 13.89 -23.47 5.67
C GLU A 93 12.92 -24.34 4.84
N TYR A 94 12.76 -24.00 3.56
CA TYR A 94 11.83 -24.64 2.64
C TYR A 94 12.50 -24.90 1.30
N ILE A 95 12.05 -25.95 0.61
CA ILE A 95 12.32 -26.16 -0.81
C ILE A 95 11.11 -25.64 -1.57
N VAL A 96 11.34 -24.72 -2.50
CA VAL A 96 10.29 -24.16 -3.38
C VAL A 96 10.51 -24.67 -4.80
N ALA A 97 9.50 -25.32 -5.36
CA ALA A 97 9.51 -25.80 -6.74
C ALA A 97 8.79 -24.80 -7.64
N ILE A 98 9.47 -24.33 -8.68
CA ILE A 98 8.96 -23.36 -9.66
C ILE A 98 8.79 -24.11 -10.98
N PRO A 99 7.57 -24.21 -11.54
CA PRO A 99 7.36 -24.97 -12.77
C PRO A 99 7.98 -24.25 -13.97
N ALA A 100 8.39 -25.01 -14.99
CA ALA A 100 9.11 -24.47 -16.15
C ALA A 100 8.28 -23.49 -17.00
N ASP A 101 6.96 -23.62 -16.95
CA ASP A 101 6.00 -22.73 -17.60
C ASP A 101 5.55 -21.56 -16.73
N CYS A 102 6.11 -21.40 -15.51
CA CYS A 102 5.86 -20.23 -14.67
C CYS A 102 6.35 -18.96 -15.38
N PRO A 103 5.47 -17.99 -15.69
CA PRO A 103 5.89 -16.75 -16.34
C PRO A 103 6.89 -15.96 -15.48
N PRO A 104 7.87 -15.28 -16.08
CA PRO A 104 8.67 -14.29 -15.35
C PRO A 104 7.78 -13.21 -14.76
N GLY A 105 8.05 -12.81 -13.52
CA GLY A 105 7.22 -11.84 -12.84
C GLY A 105 7.48 -11.76 -11.34
N ILE A 106 6.51 -11.17 -10.63
CA ILE A 106 6.46 -11.18 -9.17
C ILE A 106 5.18 -11.87 -8.71
N TYR A 107 5.32 -12.63 -7.63
CA TYR A 107 4.25 -13.36 -6.95
C TYR A 107 4.30 -13.03 -5.46
N GLU A 108 3.26 -13.38 -4.73
CA GLU A 108 3.24 -13.21 -3.28
C GLU A 108 3.43 -14.54 -2.58
N ALA A 109 4.37 -14.60 -1.65
CA ALA A 109 4.52 -15.68 -0.69
C ALA A 109 3.86 -15.30 0.65
N ARG A 110 3.19 -16.27 1.29
CA ARG A 110 2.57 -16.16 2.62
C ARG A 110 2.82 -17.44 3.39
N ILE A 111 2.78 -17.37 4.72
CA ILE A 111 2.87 -18.55 5.59
C ILE A 111 1.60 -18.72 6.39
N MET A 112 1.03 -19.92 6.36
CA MET A 112 -0.11 -20.28 7.19
C MET A 112 0.40 -20.79 8.54
N SER A 113 -0.16 -20.27 9.63
CA SER A 113 0.16 -20.66 11.01
C SER A 113 -1.10 -20.92 11.83
N GLN A 114 -0.94 -21.36 13.07
CA GLN A 114 -2.07 -21.50 14.00
C GLN A 114 -2.82 -20.19 14.31
N LEU A 115 -2.20 -19.02 14.09
CA LEU A 115 -2.86 -17.73 14.25
C LEU A 115 -3.52 -17.20 12.97
N GLY A 116 -3.44 -17.94 11.86
CA GLY A 116 -3.93 -17.50 10.56
C GLY A 116 -2.82 -17.32 9.52
N ILE A 117 -3.20 -16.77 8.37
CA ILE A 117 -2.31 -16.42 7.26
C ILE A 117 -1.50 -15.17 7.59
N SER A 118 -0.26 -15.12 7.09
CA SER A 118 0.61 -13.97 7.27
C SER A 118 0.35 -12.81 6.30
N SER A 119 1.00 -11.67 6.58
CA SER A 119 1.34 -10.68 5.56
C SER A 119 2.10 -11.33 4.39
N SER A 120 2.04 -10.75 3.19
CA SER A 120 2.79 -11.25 2.04
C SER A 120 4.21 -10.68 1.94
N ARG A 121 5.04 -11.42 1.21
CA ARG A 121 6.33 -10.96 0.68
C ARG A 121 6.44 -11.31 -0.80
N VAL A 122 7.01 -10.40 -1.58
CA VAL A 122 7.27 -10.68 -3.00
C VAL A 122 8.25 -11.85 -3.16
N PHE A 123 7.91 -12.76 -4.06
CA PHE A 123 8.75 -13.81 -4.61
C PHE A 123 8.81 -13.63 -6.13
N SER A 124 10.00 -13.43 -6.68
CA SER A 124 10.17 -13.08 -8.09
C SER A 124 10.71 -14.24 -8.92
N VAL A 125 10.10 -14.50 -10.07
CA VAL A 125 10.49 -15.57 -10.99
C VAL A 125 11.10 -14.96 -12.25
N ASP A 126 12.18 -15.54 -12.74
CA ASP A 126 12.81 -15.17 -14.01
C ASP A 126 13.20 -16.41 -14.84
N GLN A 127 13.69 -16.21 -16.06
CA GLN A 127 14.28 -17.28 -16.89
C GLN A 127 15.79 -17.36 -16.74
N LEU A 128 16.43 -16.33 -16.19
CA LEU A 128 17.88 -16.29 -16.02
C LEU A 128 18.35 -17.18 -14.87
N PRO A 129 19.54 -17.81 -14.99
CA PRO A 129 20.17 -18.49 -13.88
C PRO A 129 20.44 -17.53 -12.72
N GLU A 130 20.23 -18.02 -11.50
CA GLU A 130 20.36 -17.22 -10.29
C GLU A 130 21.44 -17.74 -9.37
N VAL A 131 22.12 -16.80 -8.72
CA VAL A 131 23.03 -17.06 -7.61
C VAL A 131 22.56 -16.30 -6.37
N THR A 132 22.93 -16.80 -5.19
CA THR A 132 22.71 -16.11 -3.93
C THR A 132 24.07 -15.75 -3.35
N GLN A 133 24.23 -14.50 -2.92
CA GLN A 133 25.44 -14.10 -2.22
C GLN A 133 25.51 -14.84 -0.87
N THR A 134 26.54 -15.66 -0.68
CA THR A 134 26.79 -16.41 0.56
C THR A 134 28.01 -15.93 1.34
N SER A 135 28.83 -15.06 0.73
CA SER A 135 30.03 -14.47 1.34
C SER A 135 30.08 -12.97 1.11
N PRO A 136 30.72 -12.18 2.00
CA PRO A 136 30.89 -10.75 1.80
C PRO A 136 31.64 -10.43 0.50
N ASN A 137 31.15 -9.45 -0.26
CA ASN A 137 31.74 -8.95 -1.50
C ASN A 137 32.01 -7.43 -1.40
N THR A 138 32.52 -6.98 -0.25
CA THR A 138 32.52 -5.55 0.12
C THR A 138 33.77 -4.78 -0.33
N SER A 139 34.57 -5.38 -1.22
CA SER A 139 35.76 -4.77 -1.83
C SER A 139 35.97 -5.26 -3.26
N LEU A 140 36.82 -4.59 -4.03
CA LEU A 140 37.17 -5.01 -5.39
C LEU A 140 37.81 -6.41 -5.43
N GLU A 141 38.64 -6.73 -4.44
CA GLU A 141 39.32 -8.03 -4.35
C GLU A 141 38.34 -9.18 -4.05
N THR A 142 37.26 -8.87 -3.34
CA THR A 142 36.21 -9.82 -2.94
C THR A 142 34.99 -9.76 -3.85
N ALA A 143 35.03 -8.99 -4.95
CA ALA A 143 33.91 -8.81 -5.85
C ALA A 143 33.36 -10.15 -6.34
N LEU A 144 32.05 -10.34 -6.18
CA LEU A 144 31.35 -11.55 -6.60
C LEU A 144 31.24 -11.59 -8.12
N GLU A 145 31.59 -12.72 -8.73
CA GLU A 145 31.41 -12.88 -10.17
C GLU A 145 29.92 -12.94 -10.52
N LEU A 146 29.50 -12.09 -11.44
CA LEU A 146 28.13 -12.03 -11.97
C LEU A 146 28.19 -12.09 -13.50
N PRO A 147 28.09 -13.27 -14.12
CA PRO A 147 28.13 -13.38 -15.58
C PRO A 147 27.00 -12.58 -16.25
N VAL A 148 27.25 -12.09 -17.46
CA VAL A 148 26.18 -11.51 -18.29
C VAL A 148 25.13 -12.59 -18.57
N GLY A 149 23.84 -12.26 -18.37
CA GLY A 149 22.73 -13.20 -18.45
C GLY A 149 22.45 -13.93 -17.14
N SER A 150 22.69 -13.31 -15.98
CA SER A 150 22.43 -13.91 -14.67
C SER A 150 21.86 -12.91 -13.65
N ILE A 151 21.38 -13.44 -12.52
CA ILE A 151 20.82 -12.66 -11.41
C ILE A 151 21.52 -13.04 -10.11
N CYS A 152 21.82 -12.06 -9.26
CA CYS A 152 22.22 -12.29 -7.86
C CYS A 152 21.12 -11.85 -6.89
N ASN A 153 20.76 -12.71 -5.95
CA ASN A 153 19.98 -12.39 -4.76
C ASN A 153 20.94 -11.98 -3.64
N SER A 154 20.72 -10.81 -3.03
CA SER A 154 21.61 -10.28 -1.99
C SER A 154 20.86 -9.49 -0.91
N GLN A 155 21.56 -9.30 0.21
CA GLN A 155 21.15 -8.50 1.35
C GLN A 155 22.25 -7.49 1.69
N MET A 156 21.91 -6.20 1.66
CA MET A 156 22.82 -5.11 1.95
C MET A 156 23.27 -5.12 3.41
N THR A 157 24.59 -5.10 3.60
CA THR A 157 25.20 -4.91 4.92
C THR A 157 25.21 -3.43 5.28
N ASP A 158 24.94 -3.10 6.55
CA ASP A 158 24.98 -1.71 7.03
C ASP A 158 26.35 -1.06 6.78
N ARG A 159 26.35 0.18 6.30
CA ARG A 159 27.56 0.96 5.97
C ARG A 159 28.49 0.28 4.97
N SER A 160 27.93 -0.42 3.99
CA SER A 160 28.70 -1.20 3.03
C SER A 160 28.41 -0.85 1.57
N ILE A 161 29.25 -1.40 0.69
CA ILE A 161 29.13 -1.35 -0.76
C ILE A 161 29.42 -2.77 -1.27
N ASP A 162 28.46 -3.39 -1.91
CA ASP A 162 28.62 -4.71 -2.50
C ASP A 162 29.21 -4.55 -3.91
N HIS A 163 30.24 -5.34 -4.21
CA HIS A 163 30.97 -5.32 -5.47
C HIS A 163 30.70 -6.61 -6.26
N TYR A 164 30.44 -6.45 -7.55
CA TYR A 164 30.26 -7.53 -8.50
C TYR A 164 31.20 -7.31 -9.67
N ARG A 165 31.73 -8.37 -10.28
CA ARG A 165 32.57 -8.28 -11.48
C ARG A 165 32.00 -9.12 -12.60
N PHE A 166 32.12 -8.62 -13.82
CA PHE A 166 31.73 -9.31 -15.03
C PHE A 166 32.70 -8.99 -16.16
N THR A 167 32.72 -9.84 -17.19
CA THR A 167 33.46 -9.60 -18.42
C THR A 167 32.49 -9.27 -19.55
N ALA A 168 32.86 -8.33 -20.41
CA ALA A 168 32.06 -7.94 -21.56
C ALA A 168 32.93 -7.56 -22.76
N ARG A 169 32.32 -7.55 -23.94
CA ARG A 169 32.98 -7.29 -25.23
C ARG A 169 32.62 -5.90 -25.76
N GLU A 170 33.51 -5.30 -26.53
CA GLU A 170 33.26 -4.05 -27.26
C GLU A 170 31.95 -4.16 -28.06
N GLY A 171 31.10 -3.15 -27.94
CA GLY A 171 29.79 -3.06 -28.60
C GLY A 171 28.67 -3.84 -27.91
N GLN A 172 28.95 -4.67 -26.89
CA GLN A 172 27.93 -5.39 -26.13
C GLN A 172 27.10 -4.39 -25.31
N ARG A 173 25.77 -4.44 -25.43
CA ARG A 173 24.85 -3.60 -24.65
C ARG A 173 24.40 -4.37 -23.41
N CYS A 174 24.86 -3.91 -22.25
CA CYS A 174 24.58 -4.50 -20.95
C CYS A 174 23.54 -3.67 -20.20
N LEU A 175 22.44 -4.31 -19.79
CA LEU A 175 21.44 -3.74 -18.91
C LEU A 175 21.63 -4.28 -17.48
N ILE A 176 22.02 -3.41 -16.57
CA ILE A 176 22.12 -3.69 -15.14
C ILE A 176 20.84 -3.20 -14.49
N HIS A 177 20.10 -4.05 -13.81
CA HIS A 177 18.91 -3.67 -13.07
C HIS A 177 18.93 -4.24 -11.66
N CYS A 178 18.70 -3.38 -10.66
CA CYS A 178 18.63 -3.73 -9.25
C CYS A 178 17.19 -3.58 -8.76
N ALA A 179 16.46 -4.70 -8.76
CA ALA A 179 15.13 -4.75 -8.17
C ALA A 179 15.25 -4.64 -6.64
N SER A 180 14.64 -3.61 -6.06
CA SER A 180 14.58 -3.41 -4.61
C SER A 180 13.17 -3.03 -4.16
N ARG A 181 12.75 -1.77 -4.29
CA ARG A 181 11.40 -1.31 -3.90
C ARG A 181 10.30 -2.11 -4.62
N SER A 182 10.54 -2.46 -5.88
CA SER A 182 9.66 -3.28 -6.72
C SER A 182 9.42 -4.70 -6.19
N ILE A 183 10.23 -5.16 -5.24
CA ILE A 183 10.14 -6.48 -4.58
C ILE A 183 10.02 -6.34 -3.06
N ASP A 184 9.35 -5.29 -2.58
CA ASP A 184 9.15 -4.93 -1.16
C ASP A 184 10.39 -4.40 -0.42
N SER A 185 11.62 -4.47 -0.92
CA SER A 185 12.82 -4.09 -0.14
C SER A 185 12.83 -2.62 0.31
N LYS A 186 13.29 -2.36 1.54
CA LYS A 186 13.57 -1.01 2.10
C LYS A 186 14.70 -0.27 1.38
N LEU A 187 15.49 -0.96 0.57
CA LEU A 187 16.68 -0.42 -0.08
C LEU A 187 16.34 0.57 -1.21
N ASP A 188 16.92 1.75 -1.13
CA ASP A 188 17.00 2.73 -2.21
C ASP A 188 18.36 2.59 -2.90
N PRO A 189 18.44 1.95 -4.08
CA PRO A 189 19.71 1.52 -4.65
C PRO A 189 20.44 2.70 -5.27
N VAL A 190 21.73 2.80 -4.97
CA VAL A 190 22.71 3.48 -5.80
C VAL A 190 23.49 2.41 -6.55
N LEU A 191 23.37 2.45 -7.88
CA LEU A 191 24.10 1.60 -8.79
C LEU A 191 25.25 2.37 -9.41
N ILE A 192 26.42 1.73 -9.46
CA ILE A 192 27.59 2.29 -10.07
C ILE A 192 28.19 1.24 -11.00
N LEU A 193 28.37 1.58 -12.26
CA LEU A 193 29.24 0.84 -13.16
C LEU A 193 30.62 1.47 -13.11
N ALA A 194 31.64 0.66 -12.90
CA ALA A 194 33.04 1.04 -12.79
C ALA A 194 33.92 0.16 -13.69
N ASP A 195 35.12 0.64 -13.97
CA ASP A 195 36.15 -0.17 -14.64
C ASP A 195 36.81 -1.18 -13.69
N GLU A 196 37.73 -2.00 -14.20
CA GLU A 196 38.47 -3.01 -13.43
C GLU A 196 39.25 -2.44 -12.24
N LEU A 197 39.68 -1.17 -12.31
CA LEU A 197 40.38 -0.48 -11.21
C LEU A 197 39.41 0.13 -10.20
N GLY A 198 38.10 -0.05 -10.39
CA GLY A 198 37.04 0.50 -9.54
C GLY A 198 36.79 1.99 -9.75
N ARG A 199 37.22 2.59 -10.87
CA ARG A 199 36.89 3.98 -11.21
C ARG A 199 35.49 4.04 -11.80
N ASP A 200 34.65 4.90 -11.24
CA ASP A 200 33.24 5.03 -11.64
C ASP A 200 33.14 5.54 -13.09
N LEU A 201 32.34 4.84 -13.90
CA LEU A 201 32.01 5.19 -15.28
C LEU A 201 30.61 5.81 -15.37
N VAL A 202 29.64 5.20 -14.68
CA VAL A 202 28.24 5.64 -14.62
C VAL A 202 27.73 5.47 -13.19
N VAL A 203 26.99 6.45 -12.69
CA VAL A 203 26.36 6.40 -11.36
C VAL A 203 24.88 6.69 -11.50
N GLU A 204 24.04 5.77 -11.03
CA GLU A 204 22.60 5.92 -11.01
C GLU A 204 22.01 5.79 -9.59
N ARG A 205 21.12 6.71 -9.20
CA ARG A 205 20.70 6.90 -7.79
C ARG A 205 19.19 6.81 -7.53
N ARG A 206 18.35 6.62 -8.56
CA ARG A 206 16.88 6.80 -8.48
C ARG A 206 16.07 5.68 -9.13
N GLY A 207 16.46 5.20 -10.32
CA GLY A 207 15.73 4.22 -11.14
C GLY A 207 16.27 2.80 -11.05
N GLY A 208 17.44 2.59 -10.43
CA GLY A 208 18.00 1.25 -10.25
C GLY A 208 18.31 0.51 -11.56
N VAL A 209 18.53 1.24 -12.66
CA VAL A 209 18.86 0.70 -13.98
C VAL A 209 20.04 1.45 -14.59
N ILE A 210 21.02 0.73 -15.13
CA ILE A 210 22.07 1.28 -16.00
C ILE A 210 22.02 0.52 -17.33
N ASP A 211 21.85 1.25 -18.43
CA ASP A 211 21.97 0.73 -19.80
C ASP A 211 23.29 1.22 -20.39
N TYR A 212 24.19 0.29 -20.71
CA TYR A 212 25.57 0.63 -21.07
C TYR A 212 26.05 -0.16 -22.28
N THR A 213 26.46 0.55 -23.33
CA THR A 213 27.18 -0.05 -24.46
C THR A 213 28.67 -0.06 -24.15
N VAL A 214 29.25 -1.25 -24.10
CA VAL A 214 30.63 -1.48 -23.67
C VAL A 214 31.62 -0.94 -24.70
N PRO A 215 32.57 -0.05 -24.32
CA PRO A 215 33.45 0.62 -25.26
C PRO A 215 34.71 -0.19 -25.63
N ALA A 216 35.04 -1.24 -24.87
CA ALA A 216 36.20 -2.09 -25.11
C ALA A 216 36.01 -3.44 -24.41
N ASP A 217 36.65 -4.49 -24.93
CA ASP A 217 36.74 -5.77 -24.24
C ASP A 217 37.41 -5.60 -22.87
N GLY A 218 36.85 -6.20 -21.81
CA GLY A 218 37.48 -6.15 -20.50
C GLY A 218 36.62 -6.59 -19.33
N THR A 219 37.19 -6.43 -18.14
CA THR A 219 36.51 -6.64 -16.86
C THR A 219 35.90 -5.32 -16.38
N TYR A 220 34.67 -5.40 -15.90
CA TYR A 220 33.92 -4.28 -15.34
C TYR A 220 33.41 -4.65 -13.95
N VAL A 221 33.15 -3.63 -13.14
CA VAL A 221 32.67 -3.77 -11.76
C VAL A 221 31.34 -3.07 -11.60
N ILE A 222 30.37 -3.75 -11.01
CA ILE A 222 29.12 -3.15 -10.53
C ILE A 222 29.25 -2.95 -9.03
N LYS A 223 28.93 -1.75 -8.54
CA LYS A 223 28.83 -1.47 -7.11
C LYS A 223 27.38 -1.17 -6.77
N VAL A 224 26.91 -1.74 -5.66
CA VAL A 224 25.57 -1.51 -5.12
C VAL A 224 25.71 -1.02 -3.69
N HIS A 225 25.06 0.08 -3.36
CA HIS A 225 24.88 0.49 -1.97
C HIS A 225 23.51 1.13 -1.77
N GLU A 226 23.06 1.18 -0.52
CA GLU A 226 21.86 1.94 -0.17
C GLU A 226 22.17 3.45 -0.16
N LEU A 227 21.23 4.30 -0.59
CA LEU A 227 21.40 5.74 -0.74
C LEU A 227 21.97 6.44 0.50
N THR A 228 21.56 5.99 1.69
CA THR A 228 22.03 6.47 2.99
C THR A 228 22.92 5.45 3.72
N PHE A 229 23.43 4.45 2.99
CA PHE A 229 24.28 3.36 3.48
C PHE A 229 23.65 2.51 4.60
N LYS A 230 22.31 2.41 4.65
CA LYS A 230 21.62 1.49 5.56
C LYS A 230 21.70 0.05 5.06
N GLY A 231 21.58 -0.90 5.98
CA GLY A 231 21.50 -2.32 5.67
C GLY A 231 20.73 -3.12 6.72
N GLY A 232 20.63 -4.44 6.51
CA GLY A 232 19.95 -5.36 7.41
C GLY A 232 18.79 -6.13 6.77
N ALA A 233 17.96 -6.79 7.59
CA ALA A 233 16.93 -7.75 7.13
C ALA A 233 15.94 -7.20 6.09
N GLY A 234 15.66 -5.89 6.13
CA GLY A 234 14.77 -5.24 5.19
C GLY A 234 15.42 -4.72 3.90
N TYR A 235 16.75 -4.79 3.77
CA TYR A 235 17.51 -4.14 2.70
C TYR A 235 18.08 -5.17 1.71
N PHE A 236 17.21 -6.00 1.14
CA PHE A 236 17.60 -6.99 0.13
C PHE A 236 17.42 -6.46 -1.29
N TYR A 237 18.00 -7.13 -2.28
CA TYR A 237 17.84 -6.76 -3.68
C TYR A 237 18.12 -7.95 -4.60
N ARG A 238 17.60 -7.87 -5.84
CA ARG A 238 17.95 -8.75 -6.94
C ARG A 238 18.68 -7.95 -8.02
N LEU A 239 19.97 -8.24 -8.22
CA LEU A 239 20.79 -7.60 -9.23
C LEU A 239 20.83 -8.48 -10.48
N SER A 240 20.18 -8.02 -11.55
CA SER A 240 20.22 -8.67 -12.86
C SER A 240 21.21 -7.96 -13.79
N LEU A 241 21.99 -8.75 -14.53
CA LEU A 241 22.86 -8.28 -15.61
C LEU A 241 22.45 -9.00 -16.89
N ARG A 242 21.94 -8.25 -17.88
CA ARG A 242 21.42 -8.78 -19.15
C ARG A 242 22.18 -8.22 -20.33
N GLU A 243 22.29 -9.01 -21.40
CA GLU A 243 22.61 -8.50 -22.73
C GLU A 243 21.31 -8.12 -23.44
N LEU A 244 21.30 -6.96 -24.09
CA LEU A 244 20.22 -6.53 -24.98
C LEU A 244 20.76 -6.39 -26.40
N GLU A 245 19.90 -6.63 -27.39
CA GLU A 245 20.21 -6.20 -28.76
C GLU A 245 20.25 -4.66 -28.85
N ALA A 246 20.94 -4.13 -29.86
CA ALA A 246 21.22 -2.69 -29.97
C ALA A 246 19.95 -1.82 -29.95
N ASP A 247 18.87 -2.31 -30.55
CA ASP A 247 17.57 -1.66 -30.72
C ASP A 247 16.46 -2.27 -29.85
N GLN A 248 16.78 -3.24 -29.00
CA GLN A 248 15.80 -3.83 -28.10
C GLN A 248 15.33 -2.82 -27.04
N PRO A 249 14.02 -2.63 -26.83
CA PRO A 249 13.54 -1.78 -25.74
C PRO A 249 13.90 -2.39 -24.38
N HIS A 250 13.89 -1.58 -23.34
CA HIS A 250 14.06 -2.11 -21.98
C HIS A 250 12.96 -3.14 -21.69
N PRO A 251 13.30 -4.30 -21.08
CA PRO A 251 12.28 -5.21 -20.61
C PRO A 251 11.44 -4.52 -19.53
N LEU A 252 10.14 -4.78 -19.53
CA LEU A 252 9.28 -4.34 -18.44
C LEU A 252 9.60 -5.18 -17.20
N PHE A 253 10.20 -4.56 -16.20
CA PHE A 253 10.45 -5.21 -14.93
C PHE A 253 9.15 -5.23 -14.11
N ALA A 254 8.72 -6.43 -13.74
CA ALA A 254 7.58 -6.60 -12.85
C ALA A 254 7.86 -5.90 -11.50
N SER A 255 6.86 -5.17 -11.01
CA SER A 255 6.97 -4.37 -9.79
C SER A 255 5.68 -4.41 -9.00
N THR A 256 5.79 -4.34 -7.68
CA THR A 256 4.65 -4.05 -6.81
C THR A 256 3.98 -2.76 -7.25
N ARG A 257 2.65 -2.73 -7.12
CA ARG A 257 1.83 -1.57 -7.46
C ARG A 257 1.54 -0.74 -6.23
N ASP A 258 1.85 0.56 -6.28
CA ASP A 258 1.48 1.48 -5.21
C ASP A 258 -0.05 1.59 -5.08
N VAL A 259 -0.53 1.85 -3.86
CA VAL A 259 -1.97 2.01 -3.59
C VAL A 259 -2.59 3.08 -4.48
N SER A 260 -1.88 4.19 -4.71
CA SER A 260 -2.28 5.30 -5.59
C SER A 260 -2.61 4.88 -7.03
N SER A 261 -2.10 3.72 -7.50
CA SER A 261 -2.36 3.17 -8.84
C SER A 261 -3.69 2.42 -8.97
N PHE A 262 -4.45 2.22 -7.88
CA PHE A 262 -5.67 1.40 -7.90
C PHE A 262 -6.74 1.92 -8.86
N SER A 263 -6.75 3.24 -9.13
CA SER A 263 -7.70 3.88 -10.02
C SER A 263 -7.27 3.84 -11.49
N TRP A 264 -6.18 3.17 -11.86
CA TRP A 264 -5.71 3.12 -13.25
C TRP A 264 -5.47 1.68 -13.74
N PRO A 265 -5.80 1.38 -15.02
CA PRO A 265 -6.48 2.24 -16.01
C PRO A 265 -8.02 2.35 -15.79
N PRO A 266 -8.70 3.34 -16.41
CA PRO A 266 -10.14 3.31 -16.59
C PRO A 266 -10.60 2.01 -17.27
N THR A 267 -11.75 1.49 -16.86
CA THR A 267 -12.33 0.30 -17.45
C THR A 267 -12.57 0.50 -18.94
N GLY A 268 -12.11 -0.44 -19.77
CA GLY A 268 -12.30 -0.37 -21.22
C GLY A 268 -11.28 0.48 -21.98
N LEU A 269 -10.35 1.14 -21.30
CA LEU A 269 -9.21 1.80 -21.96
C LEU A 269 -8.36 0.73 -22.68
N ALA A 270 -7.98 1.01 -23.93
CA ALA A 270 -7.10 0.14 -24.70
C ALA A 270 -5.72 0.02 -24.03
N GLU A 271 -5.11 -1.17 -24.13
CA GLU A 271 -3.77 -1.46 -23.59
C GLU A 271 -2.71 -0.52 -24.19
N THR A 272 -2.84 -0.24 -25.49
CA THR A 272 -1.96 0.67 -26.23
C THR A 272 -2.69 1.93 -26.66
N ALA A 273 -1.95 3.02 -26.80
CA ALA A 273 -2.43 4.27 -27.35
C ALA A 273 -2.88 4.18 -28.80
N GLU A 274 -3.96 4.89 -29.12
CA GLU A 274 -4.36 5.15 -30.50
C GLU A 274 -3.33 6.03 -31.23
N SER A 275 -2.64 6.90 -30.51
CA SER A 275 -1.64 7.81 -31.06
C SER A 275 -0.45 8.02 -30.13
N THR A 276 0.65 8.52 -30.68
CA THR A 276 1.84 8.89 -29.90
C THR A 276 2.13 10.37 -30.07
N GLU A 277 2.86 10.94 -29.11
CA GLU A 277 3.48 12.24 -29.26
C GLU A 277 4.37 12.28 -30.52
N VAL A 278 4.52 13.48 -31.07
CA VAL A 278 5.39 13.78 -32.21
C VAL A 278 6.25 14.98 -31.86
N GLU A 279 7.55 14.72 -31.73
CA GLU A 279 8.55 15.72 -31.36
C GLU A 279 9.20 16.38 -32.60
N PRO A 280 9.62 17.66 -32.53
CA PRO A 280 9.50 18.55 -31.37
C PRO A 280 8.09 19.16 -31.22
N ASN A 281 7.56 19.24 -29.99
CA ASN A 281 6.27 19.87 -29.69
C ASN A 281 6.31 20.93 -28.56
N HIS A 282 7.50 21.46 -28.26
CA HIS A 282 7.76 22.25 -27.04
C HIS A 282 7.30 23.71 -27.01
N SER A 283 6.65 24.19 -28.08
CA SER A 283 6.24 25.59 -28.19
C SER A 283 4.90 25.74 -28.90
N ALA A 284 4.35 26.95 -28.88
CA ALA A 284 3.11 27.30 -29.56
C ALA A 284 3.15 27.00 -31.07
N GLU A 285 4.29 27.26 -31.71
CA GLU A 285 4.52 27.07 -33.14
C GLU A 285 4.70 25.61 -33.54
N LEU A 286 5.09 24.78 -32.56
CA LEU A 286 5.37 23.35 -32.73
C LEU A 286 4.25 22.47 -32.15
N ALA A 287 3.18 23.07 -31.63
CA ALA A 287 2.12 22.35 -30.94
C ALA A 287 1.53 21.22 -31.81
N GLN A 288 1.55 20.00 -31.29
CA GLN A 288 0.96 18.85 -31.98
C GLN A 288 -0.55 18.99 -32.01
N THR A 289 -1.14 18.94 -33.20
CA THR A 289 -2.60 18.97 -33.34
C THR A 289 -3.20 17.61 -33.00
N ILE A 290 -4.14 17.59 -32.05
CA ILE A 290 -4.90 16.40 -31.65
C ILE A 290 -6.39 16.59 -31.96
N GLN A 291 -7.10 15.48 -32.13
CA GLN A 291 -8.56 15.47 -32.29
C GLN A 291 -9.20 14.97 -31.00
N LEU A 292 -10.42 15.44 -30.70
CA LEU A 292 -11.18 14.98 -29.55
C LEU A 292 -12.30 14.01 -29.98
N PRO A 293 -12.52 12.88 -29.28
CA PRO A 293 -11.73 12.37 -28.14
C PRO A 293 -10.30 12.00 -28.52
N CYS A 294 -9.40 12.02 -27.54
CA CYS A 294 -7.96 11.78 -27.72
C CYS A 294 -7.47 10.69 -26.77
N ASP A 295 -6.64 9.81 -27.29
CA ASP A 295 -5.94 8.77 -26.54
C ASP A 295 -4.48 8.69 -27.00
N LEU A 296 -3.57 9.29 -26.23
CA LEU A 296 -2.19 9.55 -26.63
C LEU A 296 -1.19 9.00 -25.60
N ALA A 297 -0.10 8.42 -26.09
CA ALA A 297 1.09 8.10 -25.29
C ALA A 297 2.20 9.11 -25.58
N GLY A 298 2.82 9.63 -24.54
CA GLY A 298 3.97 10.51 -24.66
C GLY A 298 5.01 10.27 -23.56
N SER A 299 6.03 11.11 -23.48
CA SER A 299 7.15 10.99 -22.56
C SER A 299 7.73 12.35 -22.22
N PHE A 300 7.99 12.58 -20.93
CA PHE A 300 8.86 13.66 -20.46
C PHE A 300 10.33 13.27 -20.70
N ALA A 301 10.69 13.09 -21.97
CA ALA A 301 11.92 12.45 -22.38
C ALA A 301 13.15 13.31 -22.07
N THR A 302 13.02 14.63 -22.16
CA THR A 302 14.14 15.58 -22.03
C THR A 302 14.04 16.48 -20.80
N ALA A 303 15.15 17.16 -20.48
CA ALA A 303 15.19 18.01 -19.30
C ALA A 303 14.34 19.26 -19.50
N ALA A 304 13.45 19.52 -18.53
CA ALA A 304 12.47 20.60 -18.59
C ALA A 304 11.52 20.49 -19.80
N ASP A 305 11.15 19.26 -20.18
CA ASP A 305 10.23 19.00 -21.28
C ASP A 305 8.87 19.67 -21.09
N VAL A 306 8.30 20.13 -22.20
CA VAL A 306 6.97 20.73 -22.25
C VAL A 306 6.25 20.19 -23.46
N ASP A 307 5.33 19.25 -23.28
CA ASP A 307 4.54 18.76 -24.38
C ASP A 307 3.37 19.70 -24.67
N THR A 308 3.39 20.35 -25.84
CA THR A 308 2.32 21.25 -26.26
C THR A 308 1.42 20.59 -27.31
N TYR A 309 0.13 20.52 -27.01
CA TYR A 309 -0.91 20.02 -27.89
C TYR A 309 -1.93 21.11 -28.21
N GLN A 310 -2.59 21.02 -29.35
CA GLN A 310 -3.68 21.93 -29.72
C GLN A 310 -4.88 21.21 -30.34
N PHE A 311 -6.08 21.71 -30.07
CA PHE A 311 -7.33 21.14 -30.59
C PHE A 311 -8.41 22.20 -30.74
N GLN A 312 -9.37 21.94 -31.62
CA GLN A 312 -10.58 22.76 -31.76
C GLN A 312 -11.66 22.26 -30.81
N ALA A 313 -12.39 23.17 -30.17
CA ALA A 313 -13.51 22.83 -29.30
C ALA A 313 -14.71 23.79 -29.51
N THR A 314 -15.91 23.29 -29.20
CA THR A 314 -17.16 24.05 -29.32
C THR A 314 -17.62 24.54 -27.95
N LYS A 315 -18.11 25.78 -27.87
CA LYS A 315 -18.66 26.37 -26.66
C LYS A 315 -19.71 25.46 -26.02
N GLY A 316 -19.57 25.23 -24.72
CA GLY A 316 -20.46 24.40 -23.93
C GLY A 316 -20.15 22.91 -24.00
N ASP A 317 -19.19 22.48 -24.84
CA ASP A 317 -18.66 21.13 -24.72
C ASP A 317 -18.01 20.93 -23.35
N VAL A 318 -18.18 19.73 -22.82
CA VAL A 318 -17.51 19.26 -21.62
C VAL A 318 -16.60 18.09 -22.00
N TRP A 319 -15.34 18.18 -21.57
CA TRP A 319 -14.32 17.15 -21.77
C TRP A 319 -13.66 16.80 -20.44
N TRP A 320 -13.46 15.52 -20.19
CA TRP A 320 -12.63 15.02 -19.09
C TRP A 320 -11.23 14.75 -19.60
N ILE A 321 -10.24 15.30 -18.89
CA ILE A 321 -8.82 15.17 -19.19
C ILE A 321 -8.20 14.37 -18.05
N GLU A 322 -7.59 13.25 -18.39
CA GLU A 322 -6.88 12.39 -17.45
C GLU A 322 -5.45 12.14 -17.95
N VAL A 323 -4.46 12.30 -17.06
CA VAL A 323 -3.06 11.95 -17.33
C VAL A 323 -2.62 10.89 -16.34
N ALA A 324 -2.00 9.82 -16.82
CA ALA A 324 -1.39 8.80 -15.98
C ALA A 324 0.10 8.67 -16.28
N SER A 325 0.93 8.82 -15.26
CA SER A 325 2.37 8.62 -15.31
C SER A 325 2.87 8.03 -13.99
N ALA A 326 2.56 8.65 -12.86
CA ALA A 326 2.85 8.10 -11.54
C ALA A 326 2.08 6.80 -11.28
N ARG A 327 0.81 6.70 -11.72
CA ARG A 327 0.03 5.47 -11.65
C ARG A 327 0.53 4.38 -12.62
N LEU A 328 1.43 4.70 -13.55
CA LEU A 328 2.21 3.75 -14.36
C LEU A 328 3.51 3.32 -13.67
N GLY A 329 3.75 3.78 -12.44
CA GLY A 329 4.98 3.52 -11.67
C GLY A 329 6.15 4.45 -12.02
N ARG A 330 5.90 5.57 -12.71
CA ARG A 330 6.95 6.53 -13.08
C ARG A 330 7.21 7.56 -11.98
N PRO A 331 8.47 7.95 -11.74
CA PRO A 331 8.81 8.96 -10.74
C PRO A 331 8.58 10.39 -11.27
N THR A 332 7.36 10.70 -11.70
CA THR A 332 6.97 11.97 -12.33
C THR A 332 5.92 12.68 -11.50
N ASN A 333 5.82 13.99 -11.66
CA ASN A 333 4.75 14.81 -11.11
C ASN A 333 4.15 15.69 -12.23
N PRO A 334 3.23 15.13 -13.03
CA PRO A 334 2.68 15.85 -14.18
C PRO A 334 1.88 17.09 -13.74
N SER A 335 1.94 18.16 -14.53
CA SER A 335 1.11 19.36 -14.38
C SER A 335 0.63 19.81 -15.75
N LEU A 336 -0.63 20.23 -15.83
CA LEU A 336 -1.29 20.54 -17.09
C LEU A 336 -2.06 21.86 -17.00
N ILE A 337 -1.90 22.70 -18.02
CA ILE A 337 -2.75 23.86 -18.25
C ILE A 337 -3.45 23.75 -19.60
N VAL A 338 -4.68 24.26 -19.68
CA VAL A 338 -5.41 24.46 -20.93
C VAL A 338 -5.69 25.94 -21.10
N GLN A 339 -5.36 26.47 -22.28
CA GLN A 339 -5.52 27.86 -22.63
C GLN A 339 -6.42 27.99 -23.86
N GLN A 340 -7.37 28.92 -23.83
CA GLN A 340 -8.04 29.37 -25.04
C GLN A 340 -7.09 30.27 -25.83
N VAL A 341 -6.94 29.99 -27.12
CA VAL A 341 -6.11 30.77 -28.04
C VAL A 341 -7.01 31.67 -28.90
N VAL A 342 -6.78 32.98 -28.83
CA VAL A 342 -7.44 33.97 -29.67
C VAL A 342 -6.41 34.64 -30.54
N GLN A 343 -6.60 34.57 -31.86
CA GLN A 343 -5.71 35.16 -32.84
C GLN A 343 -6.33 36.46 -33.39
N ASP A 344 -5.57 37.55 -33.33
CA ASP A 344 -5.90 38.86 -33.91
C ASP A 344 -4.76 39.28 -34.85
N GLY A 345 -4.90 38.95 -36.13
CA GLY A 345 -3.81 39.05 -37.11
C GLY A 345 -2.63 38.15 -36.73
N ASP A 346 -1.44 38.73 -36.60
CA ASP A 346 -0.22 38.03 -36.17
C ASP A 346 -0.08 37.93 -34.65
N LYS A 347 -0.99 38.55 -33.88
CA LYS A 347 -0.93 38.55 -32.42
C LYS A 347 -1.77 37.42 -31.86
N GLU A 348 -1.13 36.55 -31.10
CA GLU A 348 -1.80 35.54 -30.30
C GLU A 348 -2.03 36.04 -28.87
N THR A 349 -3.22 35.79 -28.32
CA THR A 349 -3.53 35.99 -26.90
C THR A 349 -4.07 34.70 -26.31
N THR A 350 -3.48 34.25 -25.21
CA THR A 350 -3.88 33.04 -24.49
C THR A 350 -4.59 33.39 -23.19
N THR A 351 -5.69 32.72 -22.89
CA THR A 351 -6.36 32.80 -21.57
C THR A 351 -6.40 31.41 -20.97
N GLU A 352 -5.81 31.22 -19.78
CA GLU A 352 -5.92 29.96 -19.05
C GLU A 352 -7.39 29.71 -18.65
N VAL A 353 -7.90 28.54 -19.00
CA VAL A 353 -9.28 28.13 -18.73
C VAL A 353 -9.36 26.92 -17.80
N LEU A 354 -8.25 26.19 -17.63
CA LEU A 354 -8.13 25.07 -16.72
C LEU A 354 -6.67 24.89 -16.33
N GLN A 355 -6.43 24.61 -15.04
CA GLN A 355 -5.18 24.08 -14.53
C GLN A 355 -5.51 22.80 -13.75
N LEU A 356 -4.80 21.71 -14.05
CA LEU A 356 -4.91 20.45 -13.34
C LEU A 356 -3.63 20.18 -12.54
N THR A 357 -3.85 19.65 -11.34
CA THR A 357 -2.84 19.16 -10.40
C THR A 357 -3.24 17.78 -9.90
N ASP A 358 -2.52 17.28 -8.90
CA ASP A 358 -2.71 16.01 -8.21
C ASP A 358 -4.19 15.64 -8.01
N ILE A 359 -4.51 14.37 -8.28
CA ILE A 359 -5.76 13.75 -7.86
C ILE A 359 -5.71 13.60 -6.32
N PRO A 360 -6.61 14.27 -5.59
CA PRO A 360 -6.61 14.21 -4.13
C PRO A 360 -7.03 12.82 -3.64
N SER A 361 -6.55 12.46 -2.46
CA SER A 361 -7.01 11.27 -1.77
C SER A 361 -8.55 11.30 -1.57
N PRO A 362 -9.29 10.23 -1.90
CA PRO A 362 -10.74 10.18 -1.68
C PRO A 362 -11.13 10.22 -0.19
N VAL A 363 -10.17 10.01 0.70
CA VAL A 363 -10.31 10.11 2.16
C VAL A 363 -9.53 11.32 2.65
N LYS A 364 -10.17 12.16 3.47
CA LYS A 364 -9.48 13.30 4.06
C LYS A 364 -8.49 12.81 5.14
N PRO A 365 -7.25 13.33 5.14
CA PRO A 365 -6.39 13.25 6.32
C PRO A 365 -7.09 13.89 7.53
N SER A 366 -6.71 13.48 8.75
CA SER A 366 -7.27 13.99 9.99
C SER A 366 -7.11 15.52 10.14
N SER A 367 -8.01 16.14 10.91
CA SER A 367 -8.17 17.60 11.03
C SER A 367 -7.04 18.37 11.72
N ASN A 368 -6.02 17.68 12.24
CA ASN A 368 -4.85 18.25 12.90
C ASN A 368 -3.69 18.56 11.95
N GLY A 369 -3.85 18.35 10.63
CA GLY A 369 -2.89 18.81 9.61
C GLY A 369 -1.56 18.05 9.59
N TYR A 370 -1.45 16.97 10.35
CA TYR A 370 -0.38 16.00 10.29
C TYR A 370 -0.86 14.81 9.46
N ALA A 371 -0.05 14.34 8.51
CA ALA A 371 -0.43 13.27 7.60
C ALA A 371 -0.58 11.87 8.26
N TYR A 372 -0.62 11.74 9.59
CA TYR A 372 -0.32 10.46 10.25
C TYR A 372 -1.26 9.99 11.37
N ASP A 373 -2.45 10.59 11.55
CA ASP A 373 -3.57 9.89 12.26
C ASP A 373 -4.57 9.25 11.26
N GLY A 374 -4.27 9.34 9.96
CA GLY A 374 -4.95 8.59 8.91
C GLY A 374 -4.22 7.28 8.59
N PRO A 375 -4.89 6.30 7.95
CA PRO A 375 -4.22 5.09 7.50
C PRO A 375 -2.95 5.42 6.68
N PRO A 376 -1.89 4.58 6.71
CA PRO A 376 -0.72 4.74 5.83
C PRO A 376 -1.05 4.61 4.33
N TYR A 377 -2.32 4.40 4.01
CA TYR A 377 -2.85 4.18 2.67
C TYR A 377 -3.33 5.52 2.12
N ASP A 378 -2.65 6.00 1.09
CA ASP A 378 -3.07 7.17 0.32
C ASP A 378 -3.59 6.72 -1.06
N GLY A 379 -4.87 6.98 -1.32
CA GLY A 379 -5.49 6.75 -2.63
C GLY A 379 -5.33 7.93 -3.60
N GLY A 380 -4.69 9.02 -3.19
CA GLY A 380 -4.34 10.14 -4.05
C GLY A 380 -3.11 9.85 -4.91
N THR A 381 -2.84 10.71 -5.90
CA THR A 381 -1.70 10.58 -6.81
C THR A 381 -1.33 11.93 -7.42
N PRO A 382 -0.04 12.18 -7.74
CA PRO A 382 0.36 13.38 -8.49
C PRO A 382 -0.11 13.39 -9.95
N ASP A 383 -0.71 12.31 -10.43
CA ASP A 383 -1.39 12.27 -11.73
C ASP A 383 -2.62 13.19 -11.78
N LEU A 384 -3.15 13.39 -12.99
CA LEU A 384 -4.14 14.44 -13.26
C LEU A 384 -5.49 13.84 -13.65
N LEU A 385 -6.57 14.40 -13.13
CA LEU A 385 -7.94 14.20 -13.63
C LEU A 385 -8.75 15.47 -13.42
N GLY A 386 -9.41 15.96 -14.47
CA GLY A 386 -10.36 17.05 -14.30
C GLY A 386 -11.21 17.35 -15.53
N LYS A 387 -12.10 18.33 -15.36
CA LYS A 387 -13.17 18.66 -16.30
C LYS A 387 -12.89 20.02 -16.95
N LEU A 388 -12.82 20.05 -18.28
CA LEU A 388 -12.81 21.26 -19.09
C LEU A 388 -14.24 21.57 -19.56
N GLU A 389 -14.78 22.70 -19.13
CA GLU A 389 -15.97 23.31 -19.74
C GLU A 389 -15.53 24.36 -20.75
N VAL A 390 -15.89 24.19 -22.02
CA VAL A 390 -15.36 25.02 -23.11
C VAL A 390 -16.10 26.38 -23.14
N PRO A 391 -15.44 27.52 -22.83
CA PRO A 391 -16.12 28.80 -22.71
C PRO A 391 -16.54 29.45 -24.04
N ALA A 392 -15.88 29.11 -25.15
CA ALA A 392 -16.14 29.67 -26.48
C ALA A 392 -15.67 28.72 -27.59
N ASP A 393 -16.21 28.87 -28.80
CA ASP A 393 -15.72 28.14 -29.96
C ASP A 393 -14.29 28.58 -30.30
N GLY A 394 -13.44 27.63 -30.68
CA GLY A 394 -12.13 27.93 -31.26
C GLY A 394 -11.00 27.03 -30.77
N LEU A 395 -9.79 27.54 -30.95
CA LEU A 395 -8.56 26.81 -30.71
C LEU A 395 -8.20 26.84 -29.22
N TYR A 396 -7.85 25.68 -28.70
CA TYR A 396 -7.32 25.50 -27.36
C TYR A 396 -5.94 24.89 -27.44
N ARG A 397 -5.07 25.29 -26.50
CA ARG A 397 -3.74 24.76 -26.32
C ARG A 397 -3.62 24.12 -24.95
N LEU A 398 -3.08 22.91 -24.90
CA LEU A 398 -2.78 22.16 -23.70
C LEU A 398 -1.27 22.07 -23.56
N GLN A 399 -0.74 22.41 -22.39
CA GLN A 399 0.67 22.23 -22.07
C GLN A 399 0.79 21.26 -20.91
N LEU A 400 1.55 20.19 -21.12
CA LEU A 400 1.81 19.15 -20.13
C LEU A 400 3.30 19.16 -19.79
N THR A 401 3.61 19.13 -18.49
CA THR A 401 4.98 19.22 -17.97
C THR A 401 5.16 18.25 -16.81
N ASP A 402 6.40 17.91 -16.48
CA ASP A 402 6.76 17.20 -15.26
C ASP A 402 7.47 18.15 -14.28
N LEU A 403 6.86 18.39 -13.12
CA LEU A 403 7.42 19.28 -12.07
C LEU A 403 8.73 18.76 -11.49
N PHE A 404 9.03 17.46 -11.64
CA PHE A 404 10.30 16.86 -11.27
C PHE A 404 11.29 16.78 -12.45
N GLY A 405 10.88 17.17 -13.66
CA GLY A 405 11.58 16.97 -14.93
C GLY A 405 12.68 17.99 -15.25
N GLY A 406 12.83 19.05 -14.46
CA GLY A 406 13.66 20.22 -14.80
C GLY A 406 15.16 19.95 -15.08
N THR A 407 15.69 18.77 -14.74
CA THR A 407 17.09 18.40 -15.01
C THR A 407 17.26 16.97 -15.56
N ARG A 408 16.16 16.26 -15.83
CA ARG A 408 16.18 14.81 -16.12
C ARG A 408 16.03 14.56 -17.61
N THR A 409 16.81 13.63 -18.16
CA THR A 409 16.62 13.13 -19.52
C THR A 409 16.47 11.63 -19.42
N ASP A 410 15.23 11.16 -19.56
CA ASP A 410 14.88 9.76 -19.41
C ASP A 410 13.57 9.48 -20.18
N PRO A 411 13.66 8.87 -21.37
CA PRO A 411 12.50 8.54 -22.19
C PRO A 411 11.59 7.46 -21.57
N ALA A 412 11.96 6.87 -20.42
CA ALA A 412 11.08 5.98 -19.67
C ALA A 412 10.06 6.73 -18.80
N ASN A 413 10.17 8.06 -18.67
CA ASN A 413 9.16 8.91 -18.00
C ASN A 413 7.93 9.13 -18.90
N VAL A 414 7.33 8.03 -19.32
CA VAL A 414 6.15 7.98 -20.18
C VAL A 414 4.88 8.37 -19.45
N TYR A 415 3.96 9.02 -20.14
CA TYR A 415 2.61 9.31 -19.69
C TYR A 415 1.57 8.84 -20.71
N ARG A 416 0.33 8.71 -20.22
CA ARG A 416 -0.88 8.48 -21.01
C ARG A 416 -1.82 9.67 -20.86
N LEU A 417 -2.15 10.36 -21.95
CA LEU A 417 -3.13 11.45 -21.98
C LEU A 417 -4.44 10.93 -22.61
N VAL A 418 -5.53 11.01 -21.85
CA VAL A 418 -6.88 10.66 -22.33
C VAL A 418 -7.77 11.88 -22.20
N ILE A 419 -8.40 12.29 -23.32
CA ILE A 419 -9.42 13.34 -23.36
C ILE A 419 -10.71 12.74 -23.91
N ARG A 420 -11.74 12.66 -23.07
CA ARG A 420 -12.98 11.94 -23.40
C ARG A 420 -14.24 12.69 -22.94
N LYS A 421 -15.40 12.27 -23.45
CA LYS A 421 -16.69 12.66 -22.83
C LYS A 421 -16.82 11.97 -21.47
N ALA A 422 -17.74 12.44 -20.64
CA ALA A 422 -17.96 11.86 -19.32
C ALA A 422 -18.33 10.38 -19.44
N GLU A 423 -17.56 9.52 -18.78
CA GLU A 423 -17.83 8.09 -18.65
C GLU A 423 -17.91 7.77 -17.16
N PRO A 424 -19.10 7.97 -16.52
CA PRO A 424 -19.26 7.73 -15.10
C PRO A 424 -18.81 6.30 -14.75
N ASP A 425 -17.93 6.19 -13.77
CA ASP A 425 -17.40 4.90 -13.30
C ASP A 425 -16.88 5.04 -11.86
N PHE A 426 -16.37 3.94 -11.30
CA PHE A 426 -15.64 3.94 -10.06
C PHE A 426 -14.51 2.91 -10.05
N ALA A 427 -13.52 3.14 -9.19
CA ALA A 427 -12.51 2.15 -8.81
C ALA A 427 -12.52 1.97 -7.29
N LEU A 428 -12.14 0.78 -6.82
CA LEU A 428 -12.17 0.43 -5.41
C LEU A 428 -10.80 -0.03 -4.90
N VAL A 429 -10.55 0.20 -3.62
CA VAL A 429 -9.44 -0.41 -2.88
C VAL A 429 -9.85 -0.60 -1.43
N ALA A 430 -9.37 -1.66 -0.79
CA ALA A 430 -9.68 -1.95 0.61
C ALA A 430 -8.44 -2.15 1.46
N TRP A 431 -8.55 -1.90 2.76
CA TRP A 431 -7.50 -2.21 3.73
C TRP A 431 -8.06 -2.43 5.13
N GLY A 432 -7.30 -3.10 5.99
CA GLY A 432 -7.68 -3.27 7.39
C GLY A 432 -7.78 -1.92 8.11
N LEU A 433 -8.84 -1.75 8.92
CA LEU A 433 -9.10 -0.54 9.69
C LEU A 433 -7.85 -0.08 10.46
N HIS A 434 -7.46 1.17 10.25
CA HIS A 434 -6.39 1.80 11.00
C HIS A 434 -6.92 2.67 12.15
N MET A 435 -6.30 2.57 13.32
CA MET A 435 -6.62 3.36 14.50
C MET A 435 -5.34 3.61 15.27
N GLU A 436 -5.14 4.84 15.74
CA GLU A 436 -4.17 5.11 16.80
C GLU A 436 -4.67 4.41 18.08
N LEU A 437 -3.95 3.39 18.53
CA LEU A 437 -4.36 2.58 19.68
C LEU A 437 -3.82 3.12 21.00
N ARG A 438 -2.82 4.01 20.94
CA ARG A 438 -2.26 4.73 22.10
C ARG A 438 -1.71 6.07 21.69
N ASN A 439 -1.64 6.99 22.63
CA ASN A 439 -0.99 8.28 22.41
C ASN A 439 0.46 8.10 21.91
N GLY A 440 0.73 8.59 20.71
CA GLY A 440 2.05 8.49 20.07
C GLY A 440 2.35 7.13 19.46
N ASP A 441 1.36 6.24 19.39
CA ASP A 441 1.41 5.03 18.57
C ASP A 441 1.48 5.44 17.11
N ARG A 442 2.56 5.03 16.46
CA ARG A 442 2.87 5.39 15.07
C ARG A 442 3.18 4.16 14.23
N ASN A 443 2.73 3.00 14.71
CA ASN A 443 2.98 1.74 14.06
C ASN A 443 2.18 1.66 12.74
N ALA A 444 2.85 1.42 11.62
CA ALA A 444 2.21 1.02 10.36
C ALA A 444 2.45 -0.47 10.16
N LEU A 445 1.54 -1.29 10.70
CA LEU A 445 1.63 -2.74 10.64
C LEU A 445 0.68 -3.30 9.59
N THR A 446 1.11 -4.33 8.88
CA THR A 446 0.21 -5.17 8.10
C THR A 446 -0.78 -5.87 9.04
N LYS A 447 -2.05 -5.85 8.64
CA LYS A 447 -3.18 -6.50 9.33
C LYS A 447 -3.80 -7.53 8.38
N PRO A 448 -3.20 -8.72 8.24
CA PRO A 448 -3.82 -9.78 7.43
C PRO A 448 -5.21 -10.10 7.97
N ILE A 449 -6.12 -10.58 7.12
CA ILE A 449 -7.46 -11.02 7.53
C ILE A 449 -7.34 -12.42 8.16
N ALA A 450 -6.64 -12.46 9.30
CA ALA A 450 -6.38 -13.63 10.12
C ALA A 450 -7.28 -13.56 11.37
N LEU A 451 -8.45 -14.20 11.26
CA LEU A 451 -9.51 -14.14 12.25
C LEU A 451 -9.24 -15.11 13.40
N ARG A 452 -9.56 -14.62 14.61
CA ARG A 452 -9.82 -15.45 15.79
C ARG A 452 -11.29 -15.81 15.82
N GLY A 453 -11.63 -17.01 16.30
CA GLY A 453 -13.03 -17.41 16.45
C GLY A 453 -13.79 -16.41 17.34
N GLY A 454 -14.94 -15.92 16.88
CA GLY A 454 -15.76 -14.93 17.59
C GLY A 454 -15.26 -13.49 17.48
N GLY A 455 -14.28 -13.24 16.61
CA GLY A 455 -13.76 -11.93 16.29
C GLY A 455 -14.34 -11.35 15.00
N THR A 456 -14.34 -10.01 14.92
CA THR A 456 -14.71 -9.26 13.71
C THR A 456 -13.55 -8.36 13.30
N VAL A 457 -13.12 -8.46 12.05
CA VAL A 457 -12.17 -7.54 11.41
C VAL A 457 -12.94 -6.57 10.54
N ALA A 458 -12.65 -5.28 10.67
CA ALA A 458 -13.20 -4.25 9.79
C ALA A 458 -12.21 -3.89 8.68
N LEU A 459 -12.69 -3.90 7.43
CA LEU A 459 -12.00 -3.39 6.25
C LEU A 459 -12.61 -2.05 5.87
N GLU A 460 -11.79 -1.03 5.69
CA GLU A 460 -12.22 0.21 5.05
C GLU A 460 -12.15 0.03 3.54
N VAL A 461 -13.21 0.42 2.84
CA VAL A 461 -13.29 0.35 1.37
C VAL A 461 -13.43 1.74 0.81
N ILE A 462 -12.50 2.13 -0.05
CA ILE A 462 -12.42 3.45 -0.63
C ILE A 462 -12.86 3.39 -2.09
N ALA A 463 -13.74 4.32 -2.46
CA ALA A 463 -14.18 4.51 -3.84
C ALA A 463 -13.58 5.77 -4.45
N PHE A 464 -12.89 5.59 -5.58
CA PHE A 464 -12.57 6.67 -6.49
C PHE A 464 -13.70 6.81 -7.49
N ARG A 465 -14.53 7.85 -7.35
CA ARG A 465 -15.67 8.12 -8.24
C ARG A 465 -15.21 8.95 -9.43
N ARG A 466 -15.45 8.44 -10.64
CA ARG A 466 -15.06 9.07 -11.90
C ARG A 466 -16.20 9.79 -12.57
N ASP A 467 -15.84 10.85 -13.28
CA ASP A 467 -16.63 11.50 -14.32
C ASP A 467 -18.08 11.83 -13.93
N GLY A 468 -18.33 12.10 -12.64
CA GLY A 468 -19.63 12.46 -12.10
C GLY A 468 -20.46 11.31 -11.50
N PHE A 469 -19.94 10.07 -11.45
CA PHE A 469 -20.65 8.95 -10.83
C PHE A 469 -20.92 9.18 -9.34
N ALA A 470 -22.19 9.26 -8.96
CA ALA A 470 -22.62 9.50 -7.58
C ALA A 470 -23.52 8.38 -7.02
N GLY A 471 -23.73 7.30 -7.77
CA GLY A 471 -24.60 6.19 -7.37
C GLY A 471 -24.09 5.41 -6.14
N PRO A 472 -24.96 4.63 -5.48
CA PRO A 472 -24.51 3.68 -4.46
C PRO A 472 -23.62 2.60 -5.08
N ILE A 473 -22.75 2.01 -4.28
CA ILE A 473 -21.93 0.85 -4.65
C ILE A 473 -22.20 -0.24 -3.62
N GLU A 474 -22.79 -1.35 -4.05
CA GLU A 474 -22.95 -2.55 -3.24
C GLU A 474 -21.66 -3.34 -3.29
N LEU A 475 -21.18 -3.85 -2.17
CA LEU A 475 -19.93 -4.59 -2.08
C LEU A 475 -20.22 -6.08 -1.94
N THR A 476 -19.26 -6.93 -2.28
CA THR A 476 -19.32 -8.38 -2.04
C THR A 476 -17.95 -8.88 -1.65
N LEU A 477 -17.90 -9.85 -0.73
CA LEU A 477 -16.67 -10.54 -0.36
C LEU A 477 -16.99 -12.04 -0.33
N ASP A 478 -16.86 -12.67 -1.50
CA ASP A 478 -17.29 -14.04 -1.74
C ASP A 478 -16.13 -15.04 -1.54
N GLY A 479 -16.46 -16.31 -1.31
CA GLY A 479 -15.47 -17.38 -1.15
C GLY A 479 -14.75 -17.35 0.20
N LEU A 480 -15.47 -17.01 1.28
CA LEU A 480 -14.96 -17.00 2.65
C LEU A 480 -14.79 -18.43 3.21
N PRO A 481 -13.93 -18.62 4.24
CA PRO A 481 -13.83 -19.90 4.94
C PRO A 481 -15.14 -20.29 5.64
N ASP A 482 -15.31 -21.58 5.91
CA ASP A 482 -16.46 -22.09 6.67
C ASP A 482 -16.59 -21.37 8.02
N GLY A 483 -17.81 -20.95 8.35
CA GLY A 483 -18.09 -20.22 9.60
C GLY A 483 -17.66 -18.74 9.58
N VAL A 484 -17.25 -18.19 8.44
CA VAL A 484 -16.93 -16.76 8.27
C VAL A 484 -17.99 -16.06 7.41
N THR A 485 -18.40 -14.86 7.82
CA THR A 485 -19.36 -14.03 7.10
C THR A 485 -18.80 -12.63 6.81
N ALA A 486 -19.34 -11.98 5.78
CA ALA A 486 -19.07 -10.56 5.48
C ALA A 486 -20.37 -9.74 5.57
N SER A 487 -20.29 -8.52 6.07
CA SER A 487 -21.42 -7.59 6.26
C SER A 487 -20.97 -6.13 6.09
N GLY A 488 -21.90 -5.16 6.15
CA GLY A 488 -21.56 -3.74 5.94
C GLY A 488 -21.28 -3.38 4.47
N LEU A 489 -21.69 -4.25 3.56
CA LEU A 489 -21.29 -4.31 2.17
C LEU A 489 -21.89 -3.19 1.27
N ARG A 490 -21.77 -1.92 1.66
CA ARG A 490 -22.31 -0.79 0.89
C ARG A 490 -21.54 0.50 1.08
N ILE A 491 -21.34 1.22 -0.02
CA ILE A 491 -20.92 2.62 -0.06
C ILE A 491 -22.11 3.46 -0.51
N GLY A 492 -22.58 4.34 0.36
CA GLY A 492 -23.74 5.19 0.08
C GLY A 492 -23.53 6.13 -1.12
N PRO A 493 -24.62 6.65 -1.73
CA PRO A 493 -24.55 7.60 -2.84
C PRO A 493 -23.66 8.80 -2.49
N GLY A 494 -22.74 9.17 -3.40
CA GLY A 494 -21.78 10.25 -3.22
C GLY A 494 -20.71 10.04 -2.13
N SER A 495 -20.78 8.96 -1.33
CA SER A 495 -19.73 8.62 -0.36
C SER A 495 -18.53 7.98 -1.05
N ASN A 496 -17.32 8.30 -0.61
CA ASN A 496 -16.08 7.66 -1.08
C ASN A 496 -15.56 6.59 -0.12
N ARG A 497 -16.29 6.30 0.96
CA ARG A 497 -15.87 5.35 2.00
C ARG A 497 -17.04 4.47 2.43
N GLY A 498 -16.79 3.17 2.53
CA GLY A 498 -17.63 2.18 3.19
C GLY A 498 -16.78 1.27 4.07
N ILE A 499 -17.43 0.33 4.77
CA ILE A 499 -16.75 -0.58 5.69
C ILE A 499 -17.33 -1.97 5.53
N VAL A 500 -16.46 -2.96 5.29
CA VAL A 500 -16.83 -4.37 5.28
C VAL A 500 -16.39 -5.02 6.59
N LEU A 501 -17.31 -5.70 7.25
CA LEU A 501 -17.09 -6.42 8.49
C LEU A 501 -16.96 -7.89 8.17
N VAL A 502 -15.82 -8.49 8.47
CA VAL A 502 -15.55 -9.92 8.30
C VAL A 502 -15.56 -10.57 9.68
N THR A 503 -16.55 -11.42 9.93
CA THR A 503 -16.80 -12.02 11.25
C THR A 503 -16.60 -13.52 11.19
N ALA A 504 -15.77 -14.06 12.07
CA ALA A 504 -15.68 -15.51 12.28
C ALA A 504 -16.62 -15.91 13.42
N HIS A 505 -17.49 -16.89 13.20
CA HIS A 505 -18.21 -17.56 14.28
C HIS A 505 -17.21 -18.10 15.31
N GLN A 506 -17.61 -18.18 16.59
CA GLN A 506 -16.71 -18.65 17.65
C GLN A 506 -16.08 -20.00 17.35
N ASP A 507 -16.90 -20.91 16.83
CA ASP A 507 -16.51 -22.29 16.53
C ASP A 507 -16.17 -22.48 15.04
N ALA A 508 -15.84 -21.39 14.32
CA ALA A 508 -15.39 -21.48 12.94
C ALA A 508 -14.12 -22.36 12.87
N PRO A 509 -14.08 -23.38 11.99
CA PRO A 509 -12.91 -24.23 11.85
C PRO A 509 -11.70 -23.45 11.32
N GLN A 510 -10.50 -23.97 11.57
CA GLN A 510 -9.31 -23.47 10.89
C GLN A 510 -9.49 -23.56 9.37
N GLY A 511 -9.18 -22.49 8.66
CA GLY A 511 -9.36 -22.44 7.22
C GLY A 511 -8.63 -21.27 6.59
N LEU A 512 -8.37 -21.38 5.29
CA LEU A 512 -7.79 -20.33 4.45
C LEU A 512 -8.50 -20.37 3.10
N THR A 513 -8.99 -19.22 2.66
CA THR A 513 -9.48 -19.01 1.30
C THR A 513 -8.95 -17.69 0.74
N PHE A 514 -9.07 -17.52 -0.58
CA PHE A 514 -8.72 -16.30 -1.29
C PHE A 514 -10.01 -15.71 -1.83
N ALA A 515 -10.52 -14.70 -1.13
CA ALA A 515 -11.84 -14.15 -1.35
C ALA A 515 -11.90 -13.27 -2.61
N GLN A 516 -13.06 -13.25 -3.26
CA GLN A 516 -13.33 -12.33 -4.36
C GLN A 516 -14.01 -11.08 -3.80
N PHE A 517 -13.28 -9.96 -3.76
CA PHE A 517 -13.81 -8.69 -3.30
C PHE A 517 -14.21 -7.82 -4.50
N ARG A 518 -15.50 -7.48 -4.61
CA ARG A 518 -16.04 -6.67 -5.71
C ARG A 518 -16.97 -5.57 -5.23
N GLY A 519 -17.16 -4.60 -6.10
CA GLY A 519 -18.24 -3.62 -6.02
C GLY A 519 -19.15 -3.68 -7.23
N HIS A 520 -20.43 -3.47 -6.99
CA HIS A 520 -21.50 -3.51 -7.96
C HIS A 520 -22.27 -2.19 -7.91
N ALA A 521 -22.55 -1.63 -9.07
CA ALA A 521 -23.41 -0.45 -9.18
C ALA A 521 -24.24 -0.51 -10.46
N GLU A 522 -25.17 0.42 -10.58
CA GLU A 522 -25.88 0.70 -11.82
C GLU A 522 -25.33 2.01 -12.42
N ILE A 523 -24.93 1.97 -13.68
CA ILE A 523 -24.46 3.12 -14.45
C ILE A 523 -25.28 3.16 -15.74
N ASP A 524 -26.01 4.26 -15.95
CA ASP A 524 -26.91 4.44 -17.10
C ASP A 524 -27.90 3.27 -17.33
N GLY A 525 -28.42 2.71 -16.23
CA GLY A 525 -29.35 1.58 -16.28
C GLY A 525 -28.68 0.20 -16.48
N GLN A 526 -27.34 0.14 -16.56
CA GLN A 526 -26.60 -1.09 -16.75
C GLN A 526 -25.87 -1.51 -15.46
N PRO A 527 -25.94 -2.80 -15.07
CA PRO A 527 -25.16 -3.29 -13.95
C PRO A 527 -23.67 -3.34 -14.32
N VAL A 528 -22.84 -2.76 -13.48
CA VAL A 528 -21.38 -2.79 -13.60
C VAL A 528 -20.77 -3.45 -12.38
N THR A 529 -19.63 -4.11 -12.58
CA THR A 529 -18.86 -4.76 -11.50
C THR A 529 -17.39 -4.36 -11.61
N ARG A 530 -16.76 -4.06 -10.47
CA ARG A 530 -15.34 -3.69 -10.36
C ARG A 530 -14.69 -4.51 -9.27
N ASP A 531 -13.46 -4.96 -9.50
CA ASP A 531 -12.67 -5.62 -8.48
C ASP A 531 -12.23 -4.61 -7.41
N CYS A 532 -12.06 -5.09 -6.18
CA CYS A 532 -11.60 -4.33 -5.04
C CYS A 532 -10.31 -4.96 -4.47
N PRO A 533 -9.13 -4.60 -4.99
CA PRO A 533 -7.87 -5.07 -4.42
C PRO A 533 -7.72 -4.65 -2.96
N ALA A 534 -7.07 -5.51 -2.16
CA ALA A 534 -6.61 -5.15 -0.83
C ALA A 534 -5.27 -4.40 -0.90
N ALA A 535 -4.99 -3.60 0.12
CA ALA A 535 -3.72 -2.90 0.29
C ALA A 535 -3.10 -3.21 1.66
N ALA A 536 -1.78 -3.25 1.69
CA ALA A 536 -0.99 -3.47 2.89
C ALA A 536 0.30 -2.63 2.88
N PRO A 537 0.90 -2.34 4.04
CA PRO A 537 2.26 -1.81 4.08
C PRO A 537 3.22 -2.88 3.58
N ALA A 538 4.18 -2.47 2.75
CA ALA A 538 5.26 -3.35 2.33
C ALA A 538 6.07 -3.84 3.54
N TRP A 539 6.15 -3.08 4.63
CA TRP A 539 6.80 -3.49 5.88
C TRP A 539 6.01 -3.12 7.12
N PRO A 540 6.09 -3.93 8.19
CA PRO A 540 5.80 -3.43 9.52
C PRO A 540 6.80 -2.32 9.87
N ILE A 541 6.26 -1.18 10.27
CA ILE A 541 7.03 -0.03 10.74
C ILE A 541 6.57 0.27 12.15
N THR A 542 7.53 0.39 13.07
CA THR A 542 7.24 0.64 14.49
C THR A 542 7.04 2.11 14.81
N ASP A 543 7.66 3.01 14.03
CA ASP A 543 7.51 4.45 14.18
C ASP A 543 7.53 5.11 12.81
N SER A 544 6.36 5.45 12.31
CA SER A 544 6.19 6.12 11.02
C SER A 544 6.79 7.52 10.95
N TRP A 545 7.23 8.10 12.08
CA TRP A 545 7.97 9.37 12.06
C TRP A 545 9.43 9.20 11.65
N GLY A 546 10.04 8.08 12.03
CA GLY A 546 11.41 7.72 11.65
C GLY A 546 11.50 7.06 10.27
N GLU A 547 10.41 6.48 9.80
CA GLU A 547 10.33 5.77 8.52
C GLU A 547 8.95 5.91 7.88
N VAL A 548 8.88 6.58 6.72
CA VAL A 548 7.59 6.74 6.01
C VAL A 548 7.09 5.38 5.52
N PRO A 549 5.85 4.98 5.86
CA PRO A 549 5.27 3.75 5.35
C PRO A 549 5.13 3.75 3.83
N ARG A 550 5.58 2.66 3.22
CA ARG A 550 5.25 2.35 1.83
C ARG A 550 4.14 1.33 1.81
N THR A 551 3.09 1.63 1.05
CA THR A 551 1.92 0.77 0.90
C THR A 551 1.77 0.35 -0.53
N ARG A 552 1.30 -0.88 -0.74
CA ARG A 552 1.08 -1.44 -2.06
C ARG A 552 -0.22 -2.23 -2.11
N LEU A 553 -0.69 -2.46 -3.34
CA LEU A 553 -1.76 -3.40 -3.61
C LEU A 553 -1.25 -4.83 -3.38
N GLU A 554 -2.12 -5.67 -2.83
CA GLU A 554 -1.92 -7.11 -2.73
C GLU A 554 -2.43 -7.82 -3.99
N ALA A 555 -1.79 -8.94 -4.35
CA ALA A 555 -2.17 -9.75 -5.51
C ALA A 555 -3.49 -10.50 -5.29
N GLU A 556 -3.83 -10.81 -4.04
CA GLU A 556 -5.00 -11.58 -3.63
C GLU A 556 -5.57 -11.04 -2.31
N VAL A 557 -6.78 -11.47 -1.94
CA VAL A 557 -7.43 -11.11 -0.66
C VAL A 557 -7.57 -12.37 0.21
N PRO A 558 -6.53 -12.76 0.98
CA PRO A 558 -6.60 -13.97 1.79
C PRO A 558 -7.45 -13.73 3.04
N VAL A 559 -8.36 -14.66 3.32
CA VAL A 559 -9.14 -14.70 4.55
C VAL A 559 -8.88 -16.02 5.23
N SER A 560 -8.49 -15.97 6.50
CA SER A 560 -8.18 -17.17 7.28
C SER A 560 -8.76 -17.13 8.68
N VAL A 561 -8.98 -18.31 9.23
CA VAL A 561 -9.27 -18.54 10.65
C VAL A 561 -8.13 -19.38 11.20
N GLY A 562 -7.45 -18.91 12.25
CA GLY A 562 -6.30 -19.63 12.81
C GLY A 562 -6.68 -20.92 13.56
N GLY A 563 -7.83 -20.92 14.24
CA GLY A 563 -8.35 -22.07 15.00
C GLY A 563 -7.70 -22.30 16.38
N PHE A 564 -6.60 -21.60 16.69
CA PHE A 564 -5.90 -21.73 17.98
C PHE A 564 -6.44 -20.80 19.08
N GLU A 565 -6.78 -19.57 18.70
CA GLU A 565 -7.27 -18.54 19.63
C GLU A 565 -8.69 -18.08 19.26
N VAL A 566 -9.47 -17.78 20.30
CA VAL A 566 -10.74 -17.05 20.21
C VAL A 566 -10.54 -15.59 20.55
N ALA A 567 -11.41 -14.72 20.05
CA ALA A 567 -11.36 -13.30 20.39
C ALA A 567 -11.54 -13.09 21.91
N PRO A 568 -10.77 -12.17 22.52
CA PRO A 568 -10.85 -11.93 23.97
C PRO A 568 -12.21 -11.38 24.41
N ILE A 569 -12.94 -10.75 23.49
CA ILE A 569 -14.32 -10.33 23.69
C ILE A 569 -15.07 -10.43 22.35
N THR A 570 -16.31 -10.90 22.41
CA THR A 570 -17.29 -10.78 21.33
C THR A 570 -18.41 -9.86 21.82
N ILE A 571 -18.79 -8.87 21.02
CA ILE A 571 -19.94 -8.01 21.30
C ILE A 571 -20.90 -8.15 20.13
N ALA A 572 -22.13 -8.54 20.41
CA ALA A 572 -23.16 -8.80 19.40
C ALA A 572 -24.49 -8.18 19.80
N PRO A 573 -25.41 -7.89 18.87
CA PRO A 573 -26.78 -7.57 19.25
C PRO A 573 -27.39 -8.74 20.03
N ALA A 574 -28.18 -8.44 21.07
CA ALA A 574 -28.84 -9.49 21.87
C ALA A 574 -29.87 -10.28 21.04
N ASP A 575 -30.45 -9.64 20.02
CA ASP A 575 -31.31 -10.25 19.02
C ASP A 575 -30.73 -9.93 17.63
N PRO A 576 -30.38 -10.94 16.80
CA PRO A 576 -29.84 -10.73 15.46
C PRO A 576 -30.90 -10.29 14.44
N ALA A 577 -32.18 -10.19 14.82
CA ALA A 577 -33.23 -9.71 13.94
C ALA A 577 -33.02 -8.27 13.49
N VAL A 578 -33.62 -7.92 12.34
CA VAL A 578 -33.63 -6.53 11.85
C VAL A 578 -34.39 -5.64 12.82
N LEU A 579 -33.73 -4.60 13.32
CA LEU A 579 -34.32 -3.63 14.23
C LEU A 579 -35.06 -2.55 13.42
N GLU A 580 -36.38 -2.45 13.59
CA GLU A 580 -37.19 -1.44 12.91
C GLU A 580 -37.37 -0.19 13.78
N VAL A 581 -37.22 1.00 13.17
CA VAL A 581 -37.40 2.28 13.87
C VAL A 581 -37.86 3.37 12.90
N VAL A 582 -38.70 4.31 13.35
CA VAL A 582 -39.09 5.49 12.56
C VAL A 582 -37.95 6.52 12.54
N GLY A 583 -37.67 7.14 11.40
CA GLY A 583 -36.49 8.00 11.18
C GLY A 583 -36.33 9.24 12.08
N ASN A 584 -37.27 9.53 12.97
CA ASN A 584 -37.21 10.61 13.95
C ASN A 584 -37.28 10.14 15.42
N GLU A 585 -37.21 8.83 15.66
CA GLU A 585 -37.27 8.24 17.00
C GLU A 585 -35.89 7.86 17.53
N THR A 586 -35.85 7.46 18.79
CA THR A 586 -34.65 6.90 19.43
C THR A 586 -34.71 5.38 19.34
N LEU A 587 -33.63 4.75 18.86
CA LEU A 587 -33.46 3.30 18.90
C LEU A 587 -32.49 2.91 20.02
N THR A 588 -32.91 2.05 20.93
CA THR A 588 -32.03 1.39 21.90
C THR A 588 -31.71 -0.02 21.41
N ILE A 589 -30.42 -0.33 21.33
CA ILE A 589 -29.89 -1.61 20.84
C ILE A 589 -29.27 -2.36 22.03
N PRO A 590 -29.91 -3.43 22.52
CA PRO A 590 -29.31 -4.28 23.52
C PRO A 590 -28.13 -5.06 22.93
N LEU A 591 -26.98 -5.01 23.60
CA LEU A 591 -25.75 -5.69 23.22
C LEU A 591 -25.43 -6.77 24.24
N LYS A 592 -25.03 -7.95 23.77
CA LYS A 592 -24.51 -9.06 24.57
C LYS A 592 -23.00 -9.12 24.45
N HIS A 593 -22.31 -9.31 25.57
CA HIS A 593 -20.87 -9.49 25.61
C HIS A 593 -20.54 -10.93 26.00
N VAL A 594 -19.63 -11.55 25.24
CA VAL A 594 -18.98 -12.79 25.64
C VAL A 594 -17.52 -12.47 25.91
N ILE A 595 -17.15 -12.42 27.18
CA ILE A 595 -15.83 -11.99 27.65
C ILE A 595 -15.01 -13.24 27.99
N ARG A 596 -13.85 -13.37 27.35
CA ARG A 596 -12.93 -14.52 27.47
C ARG A 596 -11.52 -14.10 27.88
N GLY A 597 -11.12 -12.86 27.57
CA GLY A 597 -9.84 -12.28 27.94
C GLY A 597 -9.87 -11.57 29.30
N GLU A 598 -8.68 -11.38 29.88
CA GLU A 598 -8.47 -10.47 31.00
C GLU A 598 -8.13 -9.08 30.46
N PHE A 599 -8.75 -8.02 31.00
CA PHE A 599 -8.55 -6.64 30.55
C PHE A 599 -7.94 -5.79 31.67
N SER A 600 -7.03 -4.87 31.30
CA SER A 600 -6.42 -3.94 32.26
C SER A 600 -7.34 -2.78 32.66
N GLY A 601 -8.39 -2.51 31.87
CA GLY A 601 -9.42 -1.52 32.15
C GLY A 601 -10.82 -2.16 32.27
N SER A 602 -11.76 -1.42 32.85
CA SER A 602 -13.16 -1.86 33.00
C SER A 602 -14.11 -1.27 31.96
N ILE A 603 -13.65 -0.32 31.15
CA ILE A 603 -14.48 0.42 30.17
C ILE A 603 -13.82 0.34 28.78
N LEU A 604 -14.64 0.03 27.78
CA LEU A 604 -14.35 0.12 26.35
C LEU A 604 -15.25 1.22 25.76
N GLN A 605 -14.64 2.32 25.30
CA GLN A 605 -15.39 3.38 24.62
C GLN A 605 -15.55 3.04 23.14
N LEU A 606 -16.79 2.99 22.67
CA LEU A 606 -17.14 2.63 21.30
C LEU A 606 -17.57 3.85 20.48
N ARG A 607 -17.23 3.80 19.19
CA ARG A 607 -17.66 4.70 18.10
C ARG A 607 -18.53 3.93 17.13
N THR A 608 -19.35 4.62 16.36
CA THR A 608 -20.26 4.00 15.39
C THR A 608 -19.69 4.00 13.97
N PHE A 609 -19.79 2.86 13.30
CA PHE A 609 -19.67 2.70 11.87
C PHE A 609 -21.05 2.55 11.24
N GLY A 610 -21.19 3.00 9.99
CA GLY A 610 -22.40 2.81 9.18
C GLY A 610 -22.86 4.12 8.56
N HIS A 611 -23.14 4.09 7.26
CA HIS A 611 -23.49 5.27 6.48
C HIS A 611 -24.70 6.00 7.08
N GLY A 612 -24.51 7.26 7.50
CA GLY A 612 -25.55 8.07 8.12
C GLY A 612 -25.64 7.93 9.65
N PHE A 613 -24.78 7.11 10.27
CA PHE A 613 -24.74 6.88 11.71
C PHE A 613 -23.40 7.29 12.35
N GLU A 614 -22.41 7.71 11.56
CA GLU A 614 -21.05 8.01 12.05
C GLU A 614 -20.99 9.21 13.01
N ALA A 615 -21.99 10.09 12.98
CA ALA A 615 -22.12 11.23 13.88
C ALA A 615 -22.66 10.85 15.27
N ASN A 616 -22.96 9.57 15.52
CA ASN A 616 -23.44 9.11 16.82
C ASN A 616 -22.36 9.36 17.90
N PRO A 617 -22.72 9.93 19.06
CA PRO A 617 -21.78 10.12 20.16
C PRO A 617 -21.15 8.80 20.61
N ARG A 618 -19.91 8.90 21.09
CA ARG A 618 -19.25 7.75 21.72
C ARG A 618 -19.99 7.34 22.98
N PHE A 619 -19.98 6.05 23.27
CA PHE A 619 -20.59 5.49 24.47
C PHE A 619 -19.69 4.43 25.10
N ASP A 620 -19.89 4.19 26.38
CA ASP A 620 -19.04 3.31 27.17
C ASP A 620 -19.69 1.93 27.31
N VAL A 621 -18.88 0.89 27.11
CA VAL A 621 -19.22 -0.51 27.33
C VAL A 621 -18.41 -1.06 28.49
N SER A 622 -19.06 -1.74 29.42
CA SER A 622 -18.37 -2.40 30.54
C SER A 622 -17.69 -3.70 30.08
N LEU A 623 -16.40 -3.83 30.38
CA LEU A 623 -15.59 -5.04 30.17
C LEU A 623 -15.73 -6.05 31.33
N THR A 624 -16.65 -5.81 32.28
CA THR A 624 -16.96 -6.73 33.38
C THR A 624 -18.44 -7.09 33.46
N ALA A 625 -19.26 -6.57 32.54
CA ALA A 625 -20.68 -6.91 32.41
C ALA A 625 -20.89 -7.73 31.13
N ASP A 626 -21.89 -8.61 31.15
CA ASP A 626 -22.28 -9.48 30.04
C ASP A 626 -23.25 -8.80 29.04
N ALA A 627 -23.64 -7.55 29.30
CA ALA A 627 -24.50 -6.78 28.42
C ALA A 627 -24.25 -5.26 28.51
N SER A 628 -24.68 -4.54 27.48
CA SER A 628 -24.78 -3.07 27.44
C SER A 628 -25.91 -2.64 26.50
N GLU A 629 -26.12 -1.33 26.36
CA GLU A 629 -27.07 -0.76 25.41
C GLU A 629 -26.40 0.35 24.61
N ALA A 630 -26.60 0.36 23.30
CA ALA A 630 -26.29 1.50 22.45
C ALA A 630 -27.56 2.28 22.14
N VAL A 631 -27.51 3.61 22.23
CA VAL A 631 -28.67 4.49 21.98
C VAL A 631 -28.39 5.36 20.75
N LEU A 632 -29.26 5.27 19.75
CA LEU A 632 -29.18 6.03 18.51
C LEU A 632 -30.35 7.02 18.44
N ASP A 633 -30.04 8.31 18.31
CA ASP A 633 -31.04 9.37 18.15
C ASP A 633 -31.20 9.72 16.66
N LEU A 634 -32.17 9.10 15.99
CA LEU A 634 -32.33 9.26 14.54
C LEU A 634 -32.82 10.69 14.18
N SER A 635 -33.43 11.41 15.12
CA SER A 635 -33.75 12.84 14.92
C SER A 635 -32.50 13.71 14.72
N LYS A 636 -31.38 13.31 15.33
CA LYS A 636 -30.07 13.96 15.17
C LYS A 636 -29.28 13.39 13.99
N LEU A 637 -29.28 12.06 13.83
CA LEU A 637 -28.50 11.37 12.80
C LEU A 637 -29.09 11.55 11.40
N LYS A 638 -30.42 11.60 11.29
CA LYS A 638 -31.19 11.74 10.04
C LYS A 638 -30.77 10.74 8.95
N PRO A 639 -30.64 9.43 9.24
CA PRO A 639 -30.35 8.44 8.22
C PRO A 639 -31.47 8.40 7.17
N THR A 640 -31.13 8.04 5.94
CA THR A 640 -32.14 7.85 4.89
C THR A 640 -33.04 6.66 5.23
N PRO A 641 -34.33 6.64 4.82
CA PRO A 641 -35.15 5.44 4.96
C PRO A 641 -34.54 4.23 4.21
N GLY A 642 -34.77 3.03 4.74
CA GLY A 642 -34.25 1.76 4.19
C GLY A 642 -33.41 0.97 5.18
N ASP A 643 -32.75 -0.07 4.68
CA ASP A 643 -31.90 -0.96 5.47
C ASP A 643 -30.47 -0.42 5.56
N HIS A 644 -29.95 -0.44 6.79
CA HIS A 644 -28.60 -0.02 7.14
C HIS A 644 -27.92 -1.10 7.94
N VAL A 645 -26.63 -1.32 7.66
CA VAL A 645 -25.76 -2.13 8.52
C VAL A 645 -24.82 -1.20 9.25
N ILE A 646 -24.84 -1.30 10.58
CA ILE A 646 -23.93 -0.57 11.46
C ILE A 646 -23.09 -1.57 12.26
N ALA A 647 -22.00 -1.07 12.83
CA ALA A 647 -21.29 -1.74 13.90
C ALA A 647 -20.66 -0.71 14.82
N PHE A 648 -20.16 -1.15 15.96
CA PHE A 648 -19.42 -0.30 16.87
C PHE A 648 -17.98 -0.77 16.97
N TYR A 649 -17.07 0.18 17.21
CA TYR A 649 -15.65 -0.13 17.30
C TYR A 649 -14.93 0.76 18.32
N GLY A 650 -13.89 0.22 18.93
CA GLY A 650 -13.07 0.92 19.90
C GLY A 650 -11.78 0.18 20.17
N SER A 651 -11.06 0.58 21.21
CA SER A 651 -9.84 -0.11 21.62
C SER A 651 -9.93 -0.53 23.08
N ALA A 652 -9.54 -1.77 23.38
CA ALA A 652 -9.40 -2.29 24.73
C ALA A 652 -7.97 -2.76 24.99
N VAL A 653 -7.53 -2.75 26.25
CA VAL A 653 -6.24 -3.29 26.65
C VAL A 653 -6.44 -4.68 27.24
N VAL A 654 -6.12 -5.71 26.46
CA VAL A 654 -6.17 -7.12 26.84
C VAL A 654 -4.83 -7.58 27.38
N LYS A 655 -4.82 -8.35 28.47
CA LYS A 655 -3.62 -9.06 28.93
C LYS A 655 -3.47 -10.33 28.12
N HIS A 656 -2.53 -10.31 27.18
CA HIS A 656 -2.33 -11.39 26.22
C HIS A 656 -1.03 -12.13 26.49
N ARG A 657 -1.04 -13.46 26.36
CA ARG A 657 0.15 -14.32 26.39
C ARG A 657 0.31 -14.93 25.00
N TYR A 658 1.44 -14.69 24.34
CA TYR A 658 1.68 -15.22 22.99
C TYR A 658 2.17 -16.68 23.01
N ALA A 659 3.11 -17.01 23.89
CA ALA A 659 3.64 -18.37 24.01
C ALA A 659 3.58 -18.88 25.45
N ASP A 660 3.51 -20.21 25.60
CA ASP A 660 3.54 -20.86 26.90
C ASP A 660 4.81 -20.52 27.67
N GLY A 661 4.66 -20.19 28.95
CA GLY A 661 5.75 -19.73 29.81
C GLY A 661 6.07 -18.24 29.74
N GLU A 662 5.47 -17.47 28.82
CA GLU A 662 5.61 -16.01 28.81
C GLU A 662 4.67 -15.33 29.82
N ALA A 663 5.14 -14.23 30.42
CA ALA A 663 4.28 -13.36 31.22
C ALA A 663 3.23 -12.67 30.32
N PRO A 664 1.96 -12.54 30.77
CA PRO A 664 0.97 -11.77 30.04
C PRO A 664 1.44 -10.33 29.83
N GLN A 665 1.20 -9.79 28.65
CA GLN A 665 1.52 -8.41 28.29
C GLN A 665 0.24 -7.64 27.95
N ASP A 666 0.15 -6.43 28.48
CA ASP A 666 -0.92 -5.50 28.12
C ASP A 666 -0.82 -5.18 26.62
N THR A 667 -1.88 -5.50 25.89
CA THR A 667 -1.94 -5.36 24.43
C THR A 667 -3.17 -4.53 24.09
N ALA A 668 -2.98 -3.39 23.42
CA ALA A 668 -4.09 -2.57 22.95
C ALA A 668 -4.60 -3.18 21.64
N GLU A 669 -5.88 -3.50 21.58
CA GLU A 669 -6.50 -4.19 20.44
C GLU A 669 -7.76 -3.48 19.97
N ILE A 670 -7.99 -3.47 18.66
CA ILE A 670 -9.24 -3.00 18.07
C ILE A 670 -10.33 -4.03 18.38
N VAL A 671 -11.40 -3.60 19.02
CA VAL A 671 -12.60 -4.41 19.22
C VAL A 671 -13.67 -3.88 18.28
N VAL A 672 -14.25 -4.75 17.46
CA VAL A 672 -15.37 -4.47 16.58
C VAL A 672 -16.54 -5.39 16.95
N THR A 673 -17.74 -4.83 17.04
CA THR A 673 -18.95 -5.64 17.28
C THR A 673 -19.31 -6.44 16.04
N GLU A 674 -20.09 -7.50 16.22
CA GLU A 674 -20.83 -8.11 15.13
C GLU A 674 -21.74 -7.08 14.43
N PRO A 675 -22.06 -7.28 13.13
CA PRO A 675 -22.92 -6.39 12.37
C PRO A 675 -24.34 -6.32 12.97
N ILE A 676 -24.94 -5.12 12.90
CA ILE A 676 -26.31 -4.86 13.35
C ILE A 676 -27.09 -4.28 12.18
N THR A 677 -28.24 -4.88 11.87
CA THR A 677 -29.11 -4.43 10.77
C THR A 677 -30.27 -3.61 11.31
N ILE A 678 -30.43 -2.38 10.81
CA ILE A 678 -31.48 -1.44 11.19
C ILE A 678 -32.31 -1.10 9.95
N ARG A 679 -33.62 -1.21 10.04
CA ARG A 679 -34.56 -0.72 9.03
C ARG A 679 -35.16 0.60 9.49
N VAL A 680 -34.78 1.68 8.82
CA VAL A 680 -35.31 3.03 9.08
C VAL A 680 -36.56 3.23 8.25
N GLN A 681 -37.71 3.39 8.91
CA GLN A 681 -38.98 3.69 8.27
C GLN A 681 -39.11 5.21 8.00
N PRO A 682 -39.77 5.62 6.91
CA PRO A 682 -40.06 7.04 6.66
C PRO A 682 -40.85 7.66 7.82
N THR A 683 -40.54 8.91 8.15
CA THR A 683 -41.38 9.70 9.07
C THR A 683 -42.70 10.00 8.38
N GLU A 684 -43.84 9.65 8.98
CA GLU A 684 -45.14 10.05 8.44
C GLU A 684 -45.22 11.59 8.34
N SER A 685 -45.55 12.10 7.15
CA SER A 685 -45.82 13.52 6.96
C SER A 685 -47.10 13.89 7.72
N LYS A 686 -46.97 14.71 8.77
CA LYS A 686 -48.13 15.32 9.45
C LYS A 686 -48.82 16.36 8.58
#